data_AF-A0A4R1RR19-F1
#
_entry.id   AF-A0A4R1RR19-F1
#
_cell.length_a   1.000
_cell.length_b   1.000
_cell.length_c   1.000
_cell.angle_alpha   90.00
_cell.angle_beta   90.00
_cell.angle_gamma   90.00
#
_symmetry.space_group_name_H-M   'P 1'
#
loop_
_entity.id
_entity.type
_entity.pdbx_description
1 polymer ?
#
loop_
_entity_poly.entity_id
_entity_poly.type
_entity_poly.pdbx_seq_one_letter_code
_entity_poly.pdbx_strand_id
1 'polypeptide(L)'
;MGRIALALLGGPQVSPQGAIAEFTLSRIVQDLEKGQSAKAWLRDARKIFEEAQIKGVGKFGVPVTVAGTSGQARQSRIRLRPSLYFQRTEDKNWLLLAEFPSYRPLGELSPNIDRFLRSTRCQVSGAEGYLPAGWLISQGQRRVLGNWPDPARPLISFEKPNQTIEKLLQSDARLFSGSPWLFEIGPDGRAWEVQSKRVRPERHYLLVTDDDRIDVPFSKRAVYQSAGIALREINMPAKISTDDFKRLRGAGLQVARTISIWPAGLPPRRWDGEGSAEWYLGETPCIGISSDHEVGTMTVALDGSHVRTLKDLGAGQQIFLSMPDLAPGSHLLRVDAQVVDAEGHHISSTASIELQITAPAEWNIGTTNFLGIVPAIEPFQPSLDDFWEGRIALGLLGPAGYSAKIYIELLDAGNSDLGTELVTEASLPYRPDIWQRQSTQFIKRWTTPWAYLSASSGNLVVASDDLGTFRIPLLRDVRPVRLIWHSTQKATQVRLIDDDHGADIVSVAYYPFGSPCRALPITPEELKIGFEPPAPGGLFVLQHGAHIESVAVSMPQIASLSELAPDPDGDDFPSGKSALDETRKHLLRWGSAKIAGPLAELRRGHIVHRLEQHFFKLLCGSQWWEAERQFETSEKTYEDLKLFASKTGTSASFSVLLSREIRKLQALNEEDRADQFINMAARYGIADSVTCRAALAVGRRADGLLQLDEHALNALSNLGKQIRPILRAVRFMSCAQATDAIDDIERMAP
;
A
#
# COMPACT_ATOMS: atom_id res chain seq x y z
N MET A 1 12.67 6.66 -13.66
CA MET A 1 11.59 6.79 -12.66
C MET A 1 11.22 8.23 -12.32
N GLY A 2 12.15 9.12 -11.93
CA GLY A 2 11.81 10.51 -11.53
C GLY A 2 11.04 11.34 -12.58
N ARG A 3 11.30 11.16 -13.89
CA ARG A 3 10.56 11.85 -14.98
C ARG A 3 9.12 11.36 -15.19
N ILE A 4 8.84 10.10 -14.88
CA ILE A 4 7.49 9.50 -14.94
C ILE A 4 6.68 9.96 -13.74
N ALA A 5 7.31 10.02 -12.56
CA ALA A 5 6.72 10.61 -11.36
C ALA A 5 6.32 12.08 -11.58
N LEU A 6 7.19 12.90 -12.19
CA LEU A 6 6.87 14.30 -12.53
C LEU A 6 5.68 14.44 -13.49
N ALA A 7 5.56 13.55 -14.49
CA ALA A 7 4.45 13.57 -15.44
C ALA A 7 3.10 13.15 -14.81
N LEU A 8 3.12 12.23 -13.84
CA LEU A 8 1.93 11.80 -13.09
C LEU A 8 1.46 12.87 -12.07
N LEU A 9 2.40 13.61 -11.50
CA LEU A 9 2.17 14.63 -10.47
C LEU A 9 1.78 16.01 -11.05
N GLY A 10 2.30 16.39 -12.23
CA GLY A 10 2.06 17.71 -12.83
C GLY A 10 0.73 17.87 -13.58
N GLY A 11 0.00 16.78 -13.85
CA GLY A 11 -1.24 16.80 -14.65
C GLY A 11 -1.04 17.27 -16.11
N PRO A 12 -2.12 17.40 -16.90
CA PRO A 12 -2.05 17.76 -18.34
C PRO A 12 -1.48 19.16 -18.64
N GLN A 13 -1.17 19.95 -17.61
CA GLN A 13 -0.62 21.31 -17.72
C GLN A 13 0.91 21.32 -17.94
N VAL A 14 1.60 20.20 -17.74
CA VAL A 14 3.06 20.08 -17.98
C VAL A 14 3.27 19.19 -19.20
N SER A 15 3.37 19.78 -20.39
CA SER A 15 3.73 19.04 -21.60
C SER A 15 5.16 18.49 -21.46
N PRO A 16 5.35 17.15 -21.37
CA PRO A 16 6.68 16.58 -21.34
C PRO A 16 7.16 16.47 -22.78
N GLN A 17 8.06 17.36 -23.20
CA GLN A 17 8.80 17.11 -24.44
C GLN A 17 9.62 15.82 -24.28
N GLY A 18 9.10 14.72 -24.80
CA GLY A 18 9.89 13.57 -25.27
C GLY A 18 9.96 12.29 -24.41
N ALA A 19 9.10 12.04 -23.41
CA ALA A 19 9.26 10.83 -22.56
C ALA A 19 8.11 9.80 -22.59
N ILE A 20 6.84 10.20 -22.75
CA ILE A 20 5.67 9.30 -22.83
C ILE A 20 4.64 9.95 -23.77
N ALA A 21 4.02 9.17 -24.65
CA ALA A 21 2.92 9.66 -25.49
C ALA A 21 1.70 10.01 -24.63
N GLU A 22 1.05 11.15 -24.91
CA GLU A 22 -0.07 11.70 -24.12
C GLU A 22 -1.19 10.67 -23.90
N PHE A 23 -1.49 9.86 -24.92
CA PHE A 23 -2.44 8.76 -24.84
C PHE A 23 -2.07 7.68 -23.81
N THR A 24 -0.78 7.34 -23.70
CA THR A 24 -0.27 6.36 -22.73
C THR A 24 -0.34 6.91 -21.30
N LEU A 25 -0.05 8.21 -21.13
CA LEU A 25 -0.17 8.88 -19.83
C LEU A 25 -1.63 8.93 -19.37
N SER A 26 -2.56 9.29 -20.24
CA SER A 26 -3.99 9.30 -19.95
C SER A 26 -4.49 7.91 -19.54
N ARG A 27 -4.07 6.85 -20.24
CA ARG A 27 -4.45 5.47 -19.89
C ARG A 27 -3.94 5.05 -18.51
N ILE A 28 -2.69 5.37 -18.19
CA ILE A 28 -2.08 5.03 -16.89
C ILE A 28 -2.79 5.77 -15.75
N VAL A 29 -3.11 7.05 -15.93
CA VAL A 29 -3.87 7.83 -14.93
C VAL A 29 -5.28 7.25 -14.75
N GLN A 30 -5.95 6.88 -15.84
CA GLN A 30 -7.30 6.31 -15.79
C GLN A 30 -7.34 4.93 -15.10
N ASP A 31 -6.32 4.10 -15.32
CA ASP A 31 -6.20 2.80 -14.64
C ASP A 31 -5.82 2.95 -13.16
N LEU A 32 -5.00 3.95 -12.80
CA LEU A 32 -4.69 4.27 -11.40
C LEU A 32 -5.88 4.88 -10.64
N GLU A 33 -6.76 5.63 -11.32
CA GLU A 33 -7.95 6.23 -10.72
C GLU A 33 -9.11 5.23 -10.47
N LYS A 34 -9.04 4.01 -11.05
CA LYS A 34 -10.02 2.93 -10.80
C LYS A 34 -9.89 2.29 -9.42
N GLY A 35 -8.73 2.41 -8.75
CA GLY A 35 -8.53 1.94 -7.37
C GLY A 35 -8.73 3.06 -6.33
N GLN A 36 -9.57 2.84 -5.31
CA GLN A 36 -9.85 3.85 -4.27
C GLN A 36 -8.58 4.30 -3.50
N SER A 37 -7.64 3.39 -3.22
CA SER A 37 -6.37 3.66 -2.53
C SER A 37 -5.37 4.42 -3.40
N ALA A 38 -5.24 4.03 -4.67
CA ALA A 38 -4.36 4.69 -5.64
C ALA A 38 -4.82 6.13 -5.96
N LYS A 39 -6.13 6.39 -5.96
CA LYS A 39 -6.71 7.74 -6.10
C LYS A 39 -6.37 8.65 -4.92
N ALA A 40 -6.39 8.13 -3.69
CA ALA A 40 -5.99 8.88 -2.50
C ALA A 40 -4.49 9.21 -2.54
N TRP A 41 -3.63 8.26 -2.90
CA TRP A 41 -2.18 8.49 -3.02
C TRP A 41 -1.81 9.46 -4.14
N LEU A 42 -2.46 9.39 -5.30
CA LEU A 42 -2.26 10.38 -6.37
C LEU A 42 -2.70 11.78 -5.93
N ARG A 43 -3.78 11.87 -5.15
CA ARG A 43 -4.27 13.14 -4.60
C ARG A 43 -3.33 13.71 -3.54
N ASP A 44 -2.84 12.88 -2.63
CA ASP A 44 -1.92 13.30 -1.57
C ASP A 44 -0.53 13.62 -2.13
N ALA A 45 -0.05 12.85 -3.10
CA ALA A 45 1.22 13.14 -3.77
C ALA A 45 1.14 14.39 -4.66
N ARG A 46 0.01 14.65 -5.33
CA ARG A 46 -0.25 15.94 -6.02
C ARG A 46 -0.35 17.09 -5.04
N LYS A 47 -1.00 16.91 -3.90
CA LYS A 47 -1.09 17.90 -2.83
C LYS A 47 0.29 18.26 -2.28
N ILE A 48 1.16 17.26 -2.05
CA ILE A 48 2.56 17.46 -1.62
C ILE A 48 3.39 18.13 -2.74
N PHE A 49 3.14 17.81 -4.02
CA PHE A 49 3.80 18.46 -5.15
C PHE A 49 3.36 19.93 -5.34
N GLU A 50 2.08 20.24 -5.10
CA GLU A 50 1.55 21.60 -5.06
C GLU A 50 2.07 22.38 -3.84
N GLU A 51 2.20 21.72 -2.68
CA GLU A 51 2.80 22.28 -1.46
C GLU A 51 4.32 22.54 -1.62
N ALA A 52 5.02 21.78 -2.47
CA ALA A 52 6.46 21.92 -2.72
C ALA A 52 6.85 23.08 -3.67
N GLN A 53 5.89 23.78 -4.28
CA GLN A 53 6.15 25.04 -5.00
C GLN A 53 6.19 26.25 -4.04
N ILE A 54 7.06 26.21 -3.04
CA ILE A 54 7.28 27.36 -2.17
C ILE A 54 8.22 28.34 -2.89
N LYS A 55 7.62 29.43 -3.41
CA LYS A 55 8.35 30.55 -4.02
C LYS A 55 8.69 31.57 -2.93
N GLY A 56 9.97 31.93 -2.80
CA GLY A 56 10.43 32.97 -1.89
C GLY A 56 9.90 34.35 -2.27
N VAL A 57 9.67 35.21 -1.26
CA VAL A 57 8.92 36.47 -1.39
C VAL A 57 9.85 37.68 -1.15
N GLY A 58 10.00 38.55 -2.16
CA GLY A 58 10.63 39.87 -2.00
C GLY A 58 9.75 40.89 -1.28
N LYS A 59 10.37 41.89 -0.62
CA LYS A 59 9.69 43.00 0.06
C LYS A 59 9.47 44.18 -0.90
N PHE A 60 8.24 44.68 -0.97
CA PHE A 60 7.86 45.84 -1.79
C PHE A 60 7.66 47.09 -0.90
N GLY A 61 8.38 48.18 -1.21
CA GLY A 61 8.06 49.55 -0.78
C GLY A 61 8.53 50.01 0.61
N VAL A 62 9.77 50.54 0.73
CA VAL A 62 10.18 51.54 1.75
C VAL A 62 11.30 52.45 1.19
N PRO A 63 11.29 53.78 1.39
CA PRO A 63 12.48 54.62 1.20
C PRO A 63 13.47 54.39 2.35
N VAL A 64 14.71 53.97 2.05
CA VAL A 64 15.70 53.66 3.09
C VAL A 64 16.40 54.95 3.55
N THR A 65 16.03 55.43 4.75
CA THR A 65 16.93 56.23 5.59
C THR A 65 17.56 55.30 6.62
N VAL A 66 18.88 55.17 6.58
CA VAL A 66 19.65 54.27 7.45
C VAL A 66 19.77 54.90 8.83
N ALA A 67 19.13 54.30 9.83
CA ALA A 67 19.48 54.49 11.23
C ALA A 67 19.56 53.10 11.89
N GLY A 68 20.78 52.72 12.27
CA GLY A 68 21.06 51.47 12.96
C GLY A 68 20.53 51.51 14.39
N THR A 69 19.95 50.39 14.82
CA THR A 69 19.92 50.04 16.25
C THR A 69 20.07 48.53 16.40
N SER A 70 20.99 48.21 17.30
CA SER A 70 21.48 46.93 17.78
C SER A 70 20.40 46.01 18.34
N GLY A 71 20.73 44.72 18.38
CA GLY A 71 19.86 43.62 18.79
C GLY A 71 19.35 43.63 20.22
N GLN A 72 18.21 42.95 20.41
CA GLN A 72 17.80 42.28 21.63
C GLN A 72 16.83 41.14 21.25
N ALA A 73 17.10 39.94 21.75
CA ALA A 73 16.21 38.79 21.66
C ALA A 73 14.84 39.15 22.27
N ARG A 74 13.78 39.05 21.47
CA ARG A 74 12.40 39.32 21.91
C ARG A 74 11.96 38.27 22.93
N GLN A 75 11.74 38.70 24.17
CA GLN A 75 11.00 37.94 25.19
C GLN A 75 9.63 37.49 24.64
N SER A 76 9.25 36.25 24.93
CA SER A 76 7.98 35.64 24.53
C SER A 76 6.78 36.40 25.13
N ARG A 77 6.05 37.13 24.29
CA ARG A 77 4.80 37.80 24.70
C ARG A 77 3.64 36.79 24.75
N ILE A 78 2.90 36.75 25.85
CA ILE A 78 1.68 35.94 25.98
C ILE A 78 0.62 36.47 24.99
N ARG A 79 0.09 35.60 24.15
CA ARG A 79 -0.89 35.95 23.12
C ARG A 79 -2.31 35.76 23.65
N LEU A 80 -3.00 36.85 23.94
CA LEU A 80 -4.40 36.85 24.40
C LEU A 80 -5.41 37.10 23.27
N ARG A 81 -4.92 37.44 22.08
CA ARG A 81 -5.78 37.87 20.98
C ARG A 81 -6.54 36.70 20.34
N PRO A 82 -7.89 36.77 20.27
CA PRO A 82 -8.68 35.80 19.52
C PRO A 82 -8.57 36.02 18.01
N SER A 83 -8.79 34.95 17.24
CA SER A 83 -8.86 34.97 15.78
C SER A 83 -10.27 34.70 15.30
N LEU A 84 -10.70 35.46 14.28
CA LEU A 84 -11.94 35.19 13.56
C LEU A 84 -11.63 34.37 12.31
N TYR A 85 -12.54 33.47 11.96
CA TYR A 85 -12.55 32.81 10.67
C TYR A 85 -13.98 32.48 10.27
N PHE A 86 -14.18 32.27 8.97
CA PHE A 86 -15.45 31.78 8.45
C PHE A 86 -15.34 30.30 8.10
N GLN A 87 -16.44 29.57 8.30
CA GLN A 87 -16.59 28.20 7.85
C GLN A 87 -17.81 28.08 6.94
N ARG A 88 -17.63 27.42 5.80
CA ARG A 88 -18.71 27.21 4.84
C ARG A 88 -19.65 26.09 5.31
N THR A 89 -20.96 26.32 5.21
CA THR A 89 -21.99 25.30 5.47
C THR A 89 -22.40 24.58 4.18
N GLU A 90 -23.12 23.47 4.32
CA GLU A 90 -23.63 22.66 3.19
C GLU A 90 -24.53 23.48 2.24
N ASP A 91 -25.29 24.44 2.79
CA ASP A 91 -26.15 25.36 2.03
C ASP A 91 -25.39 26.52 1.36
N LYS A 92 -24.05 26.47 1.28
CA LYS A 92 -23.16 27.52 0.75
C LYS A 92 -23.22 28.85 1.52
N ASN A 93 -23.78 28.87 2.73
CA ASN A 93 -23.74 30.03 3.63
C ASN A 93 -22.43 30.04 4.43
N TRP A 94 -22.09 31.21 4.98
CA TRP A 94 -20.91 31.37 5.83
C TRP A 94 -21.30 31.48 7.31
N LEU A 95 -20.64 30.71 8.16
CA LEU A 95 -20.71 30.83 9.62
C LEU A 95 -19.47 31.54 10.14
N LEU A 96 -19.65 32.53 11.02
CA LEU A 96 -18.56 33.24 11.69
C LEU A 96 -18.20 32.52 12.99
N LEU A 97 -16.93 32.15 13.15
CA LEU A 97 -16.42 31.56 14.37
C LEU A 97 -15.27 32.40 14.94
N ALA A 98 -15.26 32.49 16.27
CA ALA A 98 -14.12 32.98 17.03
C ALA A 98 -13.37 31.82 17.67
N GLU A 99 -12.05 31.80 17.53
CA GLU A 99 -11.14 30.89 18.21
C GLU A 99 -10.28 31.65 19.21
N PHE A 100 -10.19 31.09 20.41
CA PHE A 100 -9.54 31.71 21.55
C PHE A 100 -8.26 30.95 21.91
N PRO A 101 -7.12 31.65 22.07
CA PRO A 101 -5.93 31.03 22.63
C PRO A 101 -6.17 30.66 24.10
N SER A 102 -5.47 29.65 24.60
CA SER A 102 -5.54 29.32 26.03
C SER A 102 -4.93 30.42 26.88
N TYR A 103 -5.65 30.82 27.92
CA TYR A 103 -5.22 31.79 28.92
C TYR A 103 -4.49 31.12 30.09
N ARG A 104 -4.19 29.81 29.99
CA ARG A 104 -3.40 29.08 30.99
C ARG A 104 -2.04 29.74 31.30
N PRO A 105 -1.27 30.24 30.31
CA PRO A 105 -0.02 30.95 30.59
C PRO A 105 -0.22 32.22 31.43
N LEU A 106 -1.40 32.86 31.34
CA LEU A 106 -1.75 34.01 32.17
C LEU A 106 -2.00 33.59 33.64
N GLY A 107 -2.60 32.41 33.85
CA GLY A 107 -2.77 31.83 35.19
C GLY A 107 -1.43 31.41 35.82
N GLU A 108 -0.49 30.92 35.02
CA GLU A 108 0.86 30.52 35.48
C GLU A 108 1.70 31.72 35.95
N LEU A 109 1.41 32.94 35.48
CA LEU A 109 2.06 34.17 35.96
C LEU A 109 1.60 34.60 37.37
N SER A 110 0.39 34.22 37.80
CA SER A 110 -0.13 34.63 39.11
C SER A 110 -1.20 33.67 39.64
N PRO A 111 -1.01 33.09 40.85
CA PRO A 111 -2.02 32.23 41.49
C PRO A 111 -3.39 32.90 41.67
N ASN A 112 -3.43 34.23 41.80
CA ASN A 112 -4.68 34.99 41.90
C ASN A 112 -5.41 35.08 40.57
N ILE A 113 -4.69 35.14 39.45
CA ILE A 113 -5.26 35.13 38.10
C ILE A 113 -5.75 33.72 37.74
N ASP A 114 -4.99 32.67 38.05
CA ASP A 114 -5.44 31.29 37.83
C ASP A 114 -6.74 30.98 38.60
N ARG A 115 -6.80 31.34 39.88
CA ARG A 115 -8.03 31.18 40.69
C ARG A 115 -9.21 31.97 40.10
N PHE A 116 -8.98 33.18 39.60
CA PHE A 116 -10.01 34.00 38.98
C PHE A 116 -10.55 33.38 37.68
N LEU A 117 -9.67 32.93 36.78
CA LEU A 117 -10.04 32.30 35.50
C LEU A 117 -10.84 31.00 35.71
N ARG A 118 -10.55 30.23 36.77
CA ARG A 118 -11.26 29.00 37.13
C ARG A 118 -12.61 29.20 37.80
N SER A 119 -12.87 30.38 38.36
CA SER A 119 -14.05 30.63 39.21
C SER A 119 -15.08 31.60 38.61
N THR A 120 -14.72 32.28 37.52
CA THR A 120 -15.57 33.32 36.91
C THR A 120 -16.01 32.90 35.52
N ARG A 121 -17.30 33.04 35.22
CA ARG A 121 -17.84 32.83 33.87
C ARG A 121 -17.42 33.96 32.94
N CYS A 122 -17.35 33.67 31.65
CA CYS A 122 -17.05 34.66 30.62
C CYS A 122 -18.14 34.71 29.56
N GLN A 123 -18.25 35.83 28.87
CA GLN A 123 -19.12 36.03 27.73
C GLN A 123 -18.28 36.46 26.53
N VAL A 124 -18.72 36.07 25.34
CA VAL A 124 -18.10 36.43 24.07
C VAL A 124 -18.98 37.46 23.35
N SER A 125 -18.40 38.60 22.98
CA SER A 125 -19.08 39.63 22.18
C SER A 125 -19.46 39.05 20.82
N GLY A 126 -20.72 39.25 20.41
CA GLY A 126 -21.29 38.65 19.20
C GLY A 126 -21.89 37.26 19.39
N ALA A 127 -21.82 36.66 20.57
CA ALA A 127 -22.47 35.38 20.90
C ALA A 127 -23.42 35.51 22.11
N GLU A 128 -24.49 34.72 22.11
CA GLU A 128 -25.45 34.68 23.22
C GLU A 128 -24.96 33.80 24.38
N GLY A 129 -25.28 34.24 25.61
CA GLY A 129 -25.10 33.48 26.85
C GLY A 129 -23.70 33.53 27.47
N TYR A 130 -23.64 33.17 28.76
CA TYR A 130 -22.39 33.01 29.51
C TYR A 130 -21.81 31.60 29.35
N LEU A 131 -20.49 31.52 29.18
CA LEU A 131 -19.71 30.29 29.15
C LEU A 131 -19.29 29.88 30.58
N PRO A 132 -19.07 28.58 30.84
CA PRO A 132 -18.71 28.11 32.17
C PRO A 132 -17.35 28.66 32.64
N ALA A 133 -17.13 28.66 33.96
CA ALA A 133 -15.85 29.06 34.52
C ALA A 133 -14.72 28.12 34.06
N GLY A 134 -13.52 28.65 33.85
CA GLY A 134 -12.38 27.87 33.34
C GLY A 134 -12.39 27.58 31.84
N TRP A 135 -13.40 28.02 31.08
CA TRP A 135 -13.50 27.77 29.64
C TRP A 135 -12.24 28.18 28.87
N LEU A 136 -11.70 29.36 29.13
CA LEU A 136 -10.50 29.90 28.47
C LEU A 136 -9.18 29.24 28.89
N ILE A 137 -9.18 28.34 29.86
CA ILE A 137 -7.97 27.62 30.29
C ILE A 137 -7.68 26.47 29.32
N SER A 138 -8.73 25.86 28.77
CA SER A 138 -8.62 24.80 27.78
C SER A 138 -8.10 25.34 26.44
N GLN A 139 -7.32 24.52 25.73
CA GLN A 139 -6.83 24.86 24.39
C GLN A 139 -7.94 24.73 23.33
N GLY A 140 -7.82 25.50 22.24
CA GLY A 140 -8.65 25.33 21.03
C GLY A 140 -10.14 25.64 21.21
N GLN A 141 -10.49 26.52 22.14
CA GLN A 141 -11.89 26.89 22.38
C GLN A 141 -12.45 27.71 21.21
N ARG A 142 -13.65 27.34 20.76
CA ARG A 142 -14.32 27.96 19.61
C ARG A 142 -15.75 28.34 19.96
N ARG A 143 -16.21 29.48 19.44
CA ARG A 143 -17.59 29.94 19.61
C ARG A 143 -18.13 30.50 18.30
N VAL A 144 -19.32 30.07 17.93
CA VAL A 144 -20.06 30.65 16.80
C VAL A 144 -20.57 32.03 17.22
N LEU A 145 -20.37 33.03 16.35
CA LEU A 145 -20.84 34.39 16.56
C LEU A 145 -22.11 34.62 15.71
N GLY A 146 -23.19 35.00 16.40
CA GLY A 146 -24.47 35.33 15.77
C GLY A 146 -24.53 36.76 15.23
N ASN A 147 -23.67 37.66 15.73
CA ASN A 147 -23.52 39.04 15.24
C ASN A 147 -22.03 39.40 15.11
N TRP A 148 -21.71 40.34 14.23
CA TRP A 148 -20.34 40.84 14.17
C TRP A 148 -19.97 41.61 15.45
N PRO A 149 -18.84 41.26 16.08
CA PRO A 149 -18.40 41.90 17.32
C PRO A 149 -17.90 43.33 17.11
N ASP A 150 -18.12 44.21 18.09
CA ASP A 150 -17.58 45.58 18.10
C ASP A 150 -16.03 45.56 18.16
N PRO A 151 -15.33 46.04 17.11
CA PRO A 151 -13.86 46.00 17.06
C PRO A 151 -13.20 46.94 18.07
N ALA A 152 -13.92 47.92 18.63
CA ALA A 152 -13.39 48.84 19.64
C ALA A 152 -13.36 48.23 21.05
N ARG A 153 -14.07 47.11 21.27
CA ARG A 153 -14.18 46.44 22.57
C ARG A 153 -13.45 45.08 22.56
N PRO A 154 -12.97 44.59 23.72
CA PRO A 154 -12.46 43.23 23.81
C PRO A 154 -13.53 42.19 23.45
N LEU A 155 -13.13 41.11 22.78
CA LEU A 155 -14.06 40.05 22.37
C LEU A 155 -14.58 39.23 23.56
N ILE A 156 -13.89 39.28 24.71
CA ILE A 156 -14.26 38.58 25.94
C ILE A 156 -14.54 39.58 27.06
N SER A 157 -15.59 39.33 27.83
CA SER A 157 -15.84 39.95 29.13
C SER A 157 -16.05 38.88 30.20
N PHE A 158 -15.69 39.19 31.45
CA PHE A 158 -15.93 38.31 32.60
C PHE A 158 -17.13 38.80 33.41
N GLU A 159 -17.86 37.86 34.03
CA GLU A 159 -19.01 38.16 34.89
C GLU A 159 -18.60 39.01 36.10
N LYS A 160 -17.44 38.71 36.71
CA LYS A 160 -16.85 39.50 37.80
C LYS A 160 -15.68 40.31 37.25
N PRO A 161 -15.64 41.62 37.45
CA PRO A 161 -14.56 42.45 36.93
C PRO A 161 -13.24 42.18 37.65
N ASN A 162 -12.13 42.23 36.91
CA ASN A 162 -10.77 42.17 37.45
C ASN A 162 -9.91 43.20 36.72
N GLN A 163 -9.52 44.26 37.44
CA GLN A 163 -8.86 45.42 36.83
C GLN A 163 -7.55 45.08 36.09
N THR A 164 -6.80 44.08 36.56
CA THR A 164 -5.56 43.65 35.92
C THR A 164 -5.83 42.94 34.60
N ILE A 165 -6.81 42.03 34.59
CA ILE A 165 -7.18 41.27 33.40
C ILE A 165 -7.91 42.16 32.39
N GLU A 166 -8.76 43.09 32.85
CA GLU A 166 -9.44 44.05 31.98
C GLU A 166 -8.49 44.96 31.22
N LYS A 167 -7.44 45.46 31.88
CA LYS A 167 -6.39 46.26 31.23
C LYS A 167 -5.64 45.45 30.16
N LEU A 168 -5.39 44.17 30.43
CA LEU A 168 -4.76 43.25 29.46
C LEU A 168 -5.70 42.92 28.29
N LEU A 169 -6.98 42.66 28.55
CA LEU A 169 -7.97 42.42 27.50
C LEU A 169 -8.17 43.67 26.62
N GLN A 170 -8.12 44.86 27.22
CA GLN A 170 -8.22 46.13 26.50
C GLN A 170 -7.00 46.42 25.61
N SER A 171 -5.83 45.88 25.91
CA SER A 171 -4.63 46.07 25.08
C SER A 171 -4.48 44.95 24.04
N ASP A 172 -4.68 43.70 24.45
CA ASP A 172 -4.24 42.52 23.68
C ASP A 172 -5.38 41.60 23.20
N ALA A 173 -6.64 41.81 23.60
CA ALA A 173 -7.77 40.95 23.23
C ALA A 173 -8.87 41.64 22.39
N ARG A 174 -8.50 42.70 21.67
CA ARG A 174 -9.36 43.37 20.66
C ARG A 174 -9.16 42.77 19.27
N LEU A 175 -10.16 42.94 18.41
CA LEU A 175 -10.05 42.62 16.98
C LEU A 175 -9.20 43.67 16.25
N PHE A 176 -8.80 43.35 15.02
CA PHE A 176 -8.11 44.34 14.18
C PHE A 176 -9.09 45.47 13.87
N SER A 177 -8.69 46.72 14.12
CA SER A 177 -9.51 47.89 13.84
C SER A 177 -9.47 48.24 12.34
N GLY A 178 -10.62 48.69 11.83
CA GLY A 178 -10.76 49.27 10.49
C GLY A 178 -11.39 48.35 9.45
N SER A 179 -12.63 48.66 9.07
CA SER A 179 -13.28 48.13 7.86
C SER A 179 -12.52 48.59 6.60
N PRO A 180 -12.41 47.76 5.55
CA PRO A 180 -12.92 46.39 5.46
C PRO A 180 -11.96 45.35 6.07
N TRP A 181 -12.48 44.19 6.46
CA TRP A 181 -11.72 43.01 6.89
C TRP A 181 -11.64 41.98 5.75
N LEU A 182 -10.47 41.36 5.57
CA LEU A 182 -10.20 40.42 4.49
C LEU A 182 -9.91 39.04 5.07
N PHE A 183 -10.44 37.97 4.46
CA PHE A 183 -10.20 36.58 4.84
C PHE A 183 -9.82 35.76 3.61
N GLU A 184 -8.74 34.98 3.63
CA GLU A 184 -8.35 34.08 2.52
C GLU A 184 -9.05 32.73 2.68
N ILE A 185 -9.73 32.27 1.63
CA ILE A 185 -10.42 30.98 1.60
C ILE A 185 -9.40 29.88 1.29
N GLY A 186 -9.19 28.99 2.25
CA GLY A 186 -8.36 27.81 2.10
C GLY A 186 -9.06 26.68 1.32
N PRO A 187 -8.28 25.68 0.86
CA PRO A 187 -8.82 24.51 0.16
C PRO A 187 -9.70 23.62 1.06
N ASP A 188 -9.63 23.80 2.38
CA ASP A 188 -10.46 23.14 3.40
C ASP A 188 -11.84 23.81 3.57
N GLY A 189 -12.13 24.88 2.82
CA GLY A 189 -13.40 25.61 2.89
C GLY A 189 -13.52 26.52 4.11
N ARG A 190 -12.41 26.79 4.82
CA ARG A 190 -12.34 27.80 5.89
C ARG A 190 -11.68 29.07 5.37
N ALA A 191 -12.12 30.23 5.87
CA ALA A 191 -11.54 31.52 5.49
C ALA A 191 -10.87 32.21 6.69
N TRP A 192 -9.57 32.45 6.60
CA TRP A 192 -8.75 32.99 7.69
C TRP A 192 -8.40 34.47 7.48
N GLU A 193 -8.42 35.27 8.55
CA GLU A 193 -8.18 36.72 8.47
C GLU A 193 -6.77 37.05 7.89
N VAL A 194 -6.75 37.89 6.86
CA VAL A 194 -5.54 38.47 6.26
C VAL A 194 -5.40 39.91 6.76
N GLN A 195 -4.72 40.09 7.89
CA GLN A 195 -4.58 41.39 8.56
C GLN A 195 -3.87 42.45 7.71
N SER A 196 -3.00 42.03 6.79
CA SER A 196 -2.30 42.94 5.87
C SER A 196 -3.21 43.50 4.77
N LYS A 197 -4.43 42.98 4.64
CA LYS A 197 -5.39 43.31 3.56
C LYS A 197 -4.80 43.17 2.16
N ARG A 198 -3.79 42.29 2.04
CA ARG A 198 -3.12 42.00 0.77
C ARG A 198 -3.81 40.85 0.03
N VAL A 199 -4.24 41.10 -1.19
CA VAL A 199 -4.78 40.11 -2.12
C VAL A 199 -3.69 39.67 -3.11
N ARG A 200 -3.69 38.38 -3.45
CA ARG A 200 -2.78 37.77 -4.42
C ARG A 200 -3.55 37.31 -5.66
N PRO A 201 -2.93 37.32 -6.85
CA PRO A 201 -3.49 36.67 -8.04
C PRO A 201 -3.82 35.19 -7.77
N GLU A 202 -4.86 34.69 -8.44
CA GLU A 202 -5.29 33.28 -8.39
C GLU A 202 -5.69 32.76 -6.99
N ARG A 203 -6.02 33.68 -6.07
CA ARG A 203 -6.48 33.35 -4.72
C ARG A 203 -7.92 33.82 -4.50
N HIS A 204 -8.58 33.18 -3.53
CA HIS A 204 -9.99 33.38 -3.21
C HIS A 204 -10.11 34.02 -1.83
N TYR A 205 -10.96 35.04 -1.70
CA TYR A 205 -11.10 35.80 -0.47
C TYR A 205 -12.56 36.09 -0.11
N LEU A 206 -12.82 36.31 1.17
CA LEU A 206 -14.03 36.96 1.68
C LEU A 206 -13.67 38.35 2.19
N LEU A 207 -14.39 39.36 1.71
CA LEU A 207 -14.34 40.72 2.19
C LEU A 207 -15.56 40.99 3.05
N VAL A 208 -15.30 41.47 4.26
CA VAL A 208 -16.30 41.86 5.24
C VAL A 208 -16.23 43.38 5.40
N THR A 209 -17.36 44.06 5.28
CA THR A 209 -17.39 45.53 5.36
C THR A 209 -18.71 46.02 5.97
N ASP A 210 -18.63 47.17 6.63
CA ASP A 210 -19.79 47.96 7.09
C ASP A 210 -20.40 48.84 5.97
N ASP A 211 -19.73 48.99 4.81
CA ASP A 211 -20.23 49.73 3.65
C ASP A 211 -20.64 48.79 2.49
N ASP A 212 -21.93 48.50 2.37
CA ASP A 212 -22.48 47.64 1.31
C ASP A 212 -22.35 48.25 -0.11
N ARG A 213 -21.99 49.54 -0.22
CA ARG A 213 -21.79 50.25 -1.49
C ARG A 213 -20.36 50.21 -2.00
N ILE A 214 -19.42 49.60 -1.27
CA ILE A 214 -18.04 49.47 -1.71
C ILE A 214 -17.96 48.73 -3.06
N ASP A 215 -17.36 49.39 -4.05
CA ASP A 215 -17.14 48.80 -5.37
C ASP A 215 -15.81 48.03 -5.35
N VAL A 216 -15.90 46.71 -5.51
CA VAL A 216 -14.75 45.80 -5.45
C VAL A 216 -14.79 44.90 -6.68
N PRO A 217 -13.79 44.98 -7.57
CA PRO A 217 -13.77 44.16 -8.77
C PRO A 217 -13.64 42.67 -8.41
N PHE A 218 -14.11 41.81 -9.31
CA PHE A 218 -14.08 40.35 -9.15
C PHE A 218 -14.85 39.80 -7.94
N SER A 219 -15.74 40.62 -7.37
CA SER A 219 -16.51 40.27 -6.18
C SER A 219 -17.97 39.97 -6.47
N LYS A 220 -18.55 39.04 -5.72
CA LYS A 220 -20.00 38.73 -5.70
C LYS A 220 -20.51 38.81 -4.26
N ARG A 221 -21.77 39.22 -4.06
CA ARG A 221 -22.39 39.22 -2.73
C ARG A 221 -22.54 37.79 -2.22
N ALA A 222 -22.20 37.58 -0.95
CA ALA A 222 -22.37 36.31 -0.24
C ALA A 222 -23.38 36.49 0.91
N VAL A 223 -24.09 35.42 1.24
CA VAL A 223 -25.12 35.45 2.30
C VAL A 223 -24.47 35.10 3.64
N TYR A 224 -24.72 35.96 4.62
CA TYR A 224 -24.36 35.79 6.03
C TYR A 224 -25.60 36.02 6.89
N GLN A 225 -25.77 35.21 7.95
CA GLN A 225 -27.01 35.16 8.73
C GLN A 225 -27.19 36.31 9.73
N SER A 226 -26.18 37.17 9.95
CA SER A 226 -26.31 38.30 10.88
C SER A 226 -26.61 39.63 10.20
N ALA A 227 -27.30 40.52 10.93
CA ALA A 227 -27.55 41.89 10.50
C ALA A 227 -26.32 42.78 10.70
N GLY A 228 -26.17 43.81 9.85
CA GLY A 228 -25.26 44.94 10.07
C GLY A 228 -23.93 44.95 9.32
N ILE A 229 -23.62 43.92 8.50
CA ILE A 229 -22.37 43.83 7.73
C ILE A 229 -22.60 43.18 6.36
N ALA A 230 -21.94 43.70 5.33
CA ALA A 230 -21.93 43.13 3.99
C ALA A 230 -20.75 42.16 3.79
N LEU A 231 -21.05 41.00 3.18
CA LEU A 231 -20.07 39.98 2.83
C LEU A 231 -19.94 39.86 1.31
N ARG A 232 -18.72 39.92 0.80
CA ARG A 232 -18.41 39.77 -0.62
C ARG A 232 -17.33 38.71 -0.83
N GLU A 233 -17.60 37.74 -1.70
CA GLU A 233 -16.59 36.75 -2.13
C GLU A 233 -15.83 37.29 -3.34
N ILE A 234 -14.51 37.40 -3.24
CA ILE A 234 -13.60 37.92 -4.27
C ILE A 234 -12.82 36.76 -4.87
N ASN A 235 -12.87 36.62 -6.20
CA ASN A 235 -12.11 35.62 -6.95
C ASN A 235 -11.03 36.32 -7.79
N MET A 236 -9.78 36.31 -7.33
CA MET A 236 -8.72 37.08 -7.98
C MET A 236 -8.27 36.42 -9.29
N PRO A 237 -8.28 37.14 -10.43
CA PRO A 237 -7.76 36.61 -11.69
C PRO A 237 -6.22 36.54 -11.68
N ALA A 238 -5.65 35.75 -12.59
CA ALA A 238 -4.21 35.64 -12.80
C ALA A 238 -3.57 36.94 -13.31
N LYS A 239 -4.34 37.78 -14.00
CA LYS A 239 -3.91 39.09 -14.52
C LYS A 239 -4.86 40.16 -14.04
N ILE A 240 -4.32 41.25 -13.48
CA ILE A 240 -5.10 42.36 -12.92
C ILE A 240 -4.77 43.61 -13.76
N SER A 241 -5.81 44.27 -14.29
CA SER A 241 -5.63 45.49 -15.06
C SER A 241 -5.22 46.67 -14.16
N THR A 242 -4.68 47.73 -14.78
CA THR A 242 -4.30 48.94 -14.03
C THR A 242 -5.53 49.63 -13.42
N ASP A 243 -6.67 49.58 -14.09
CA ASP A 243 -7.93 50.15 -13.58
C ASP A 243 -8.49 49.33 -12.41
N ASP A 244 -8.42 47.99 -12.48
CA ASP A 244 -8.84 47.13 -11.39
C ASP A 244 -7.92 47.24 -10.17
N PHE A 245 -6.61 47.48 -10.37
CA PHE A 245 -5.69 47.77 -9.28
C PHE A 245 -6.08 49.06 -8.53
N LYS A 246 -6.48 50.12 -9.26
CA LYS A 246 -6.97 51.36 -8.65
C LYS A 246 -8.27 51.15 -7.88
N ARG A 247 -9.20 50.35 -8.41
CA ARG A 247 -10.46 50.00 -7.73
C ARG A 247 -10.22 49.17 -6.46
N LEU A 248 -9.33 48.18 -6.50
CA LEU A 248 -8.93 47.39 -5.31
C LEU A 248 -8.29 48.28 -4.23
N ARG A 249 -7.41 49.21 -4.63
CA ARG A 249 -6.81 50.20 -3.70
C ARG A 249 -7.85 51.15 -3.13
N GLY A 250 -8.79 51.63 -3.95
CA GLY A 250 -9.91 52.48 -3.52
C GLY A 250 -10.81 51.79 -2.49
N ALA A 251 -10.92 50.47 -2.57
CA ALA A 251 -11.62 49.64 -1.58
C ALA A 251 -10.78 49.30 -0.33
N GLY A 252 -9.58 49.88 -0.16
CA GLY A 252 -8.72 49.62 1.00
C GLY A 252 -7.95 48.30 0.96
N LEU A 253 -7.88 47.64 -0.21
CA LEU A 253 -7.11 46.41 -0.44
C LEU A 253 -5.77 46.71 -1.11
N GLN A 254 -4.75 45.94 -0.78
CA GLN A 254 -3.44 46.04 -1.43
C GLN A 254 -3.22 44.82 -2.33
N VAL A 255 -2.85 45.02 -3.58
CA VAL A 255 -2.42 43.90 -4.43
C VAL A 255 -0.92 43.71 -4.22
N ALA A 256 -0.51 42.54 -3.75
CA ALA A 256 0.90 42.22 -3.61
C ALA A 256 1.53 42.05 -5.00
N ARG A 257 2.40 42.99 -5.41
CA ARG A 257 3.32 42.83 -6.54
C ARG A 257 4.56 42.09 -6.04
N THR A 258 4.84 40.91 -6.58
CA THR A 258 5.85 40.01 -6.03
C THR A 258 6.91 39.68 -7.07
N ILE A 259 8.17 39.88 -6.68
CA ILE A 259 9.30 39.26 -7.35
C ILE A 259 9.60 37.99 -6.59
N SER A 260 9.54 36.87 -7.30
CA SER A 260 9.88 35.56 -6.78
C SER A 260 11.31 35.23 -7.17
N ILE A 261 12.08 34.77 -6.20
CA ILE A 261 13.42 34.22 -6.37
C ILE A 261 13.38 32.78 -5.83
N TRP A 262 13.92 31.82 -6.58
CA TRP A 262 14.01 30.43 -6.14
C TRP A 262 15.22 29.69 -6.73
N PRO A 263 15.74 28.65 -6.05
CA PRO A 263 16.75 27.76 -6.63
C PRO A 263 16.27 27.05 -7.90
N ALA A 264 17.10 27.03 -8.94
CA ALA A 264 16.85 26.36 -10.22
C ALA A 264 18.05 25.48 -10.60
N GLY A 265 17.88 24.56 -11.55
CA GLY A 265 18.97 23.67 -11.97
C GLY A 265 19.29 22.58 -10.94
N LEU A 266 20.56 22.48 -10.51
CA LEU A 266 20.98 21.53 -9.48
C LEU A 266 20.34 21.91 -8.13
N PRO A 267 19.56 21.01 -7.50
CA PRO A 267 18.84 21.33 -6.28
C PRO A 267 19.82 21.65 -5.14
N PRO A 268 19.59 22.72 -4.36
CA PRO A 268 20.43 23.03 -3.21
C PRO A 268 20.30 21.92 -2.16
N ARG A 269 21.34 21.75 -1.35
CA ARG A 269 21.37 20.79 -0.24
C ARG A 269 20.37 21.17 0.86
N ARG A 270 20.17 22.47 1.05
CA ARG A 270 19.15 23.06 1.93
C ARG A 270 18.52 24.27 1.25
N TRP A 271 17.21 24.40 1.37
CA TRP A 271 16.43 25.56 0.96
C TRP A 271 15.38 25.81 2.03
N ASP A 272 15.33 27.03 2.55
CA ASP A 272 14.39 27.42 3.61
C ASP A 272 12.99 27.82 3.09
N GLY A 273 12.79 27.76 1.76
CA GLY A 273 11.53 28.15 1.12
C GLY A 273 11.39 29.65 0.85
N GLU A 274 12.26 30.50 1.41
CA GLU A 274 12.03 31.95 1.46
C GLU A 274 13.25 32.79 1.04
N GLY A 275 14.46 32.48 1.49
CA GLY A 275 15.60 33.38 1.34
C GLY A 275 17.00 32.82 1.58
N SER A 276 17.19 31.54 1.87
CA SER A 276 18.52 30.94 2.10
C SER A 276 18.68 29.57 1.46
N ALA A 277 19.69 29.42 0.60
CA ALA A 277 19.99 28.18 -0.13
C ALA A 277 21.48 27.79 0.00
N GLU A 278 21.76 26.49 0.15
CA GLU A 278 23.10 25.93 0.37
C GLU A 278 23.56 25.01 -0.77
N TRP A 279 24.79 25.21 -1.27
CA TRP A 279 25.47 24.36 -2.27
C TRP A 279 26.90 24.02 -1.83
N TYR A 280 27.47 22.97 -2.44
CA TYR A 280 28.89 22.63 -2.21
C TYR A 280 29.83 23.37 -3.17
N LEU A 281 31.08 23.54 -2.73
CA LEU A 281 32.17 24.04 -3.55
C LEU A 281 32.33 23.20 -4.83
N GLY A 282 32.31 23.86 -6.00
CA GLY A 282 32.38 23.22 -7.31
C GLY A 282 31.02 22.94 -7.96
N GLU A 283 29.91 23.03 -7.23
CA GLU A 283 28.58 23.10 -7.81
C GLU A 283 28.33 24.51 -8.39
N THR A 284 27.45 24.62 -9.39
CA THR A 284 27.10 25.91 -10.02
C THR A 284 25.69 26.31 -9.61
N PRO A 285 25.52 27.19 -8.60
CA PRO A 285 24.20 27.69 -8.22
C PRO A 285 23.49 28.34 -9.39
N CYS A 286 22.25 27.93 -9.60
CA CYS A 286 21.36 28.53 -10.59
C CYS A 286 20.10 29.02 -9.88
N ILE A 287 19.65 30.22 -10.22
CA ILE A 287 18.50 30.87 -9.57
C ILE A 287 17.50 31.28 -10.64
N GLY A 288 16.23 30.95 -10.41
CA GLY A 288 15.09 31.45 -11.17
C GLY A 288 14.56 32.75 -10.56
N ILE A 289 14.23 33.70 -11.44
CA ILE A 289 13.60 34.97 -11.08
C ILE A 289 12.36 35.15 -11.95
N SER A 290 11.23 35.53 -11.35
CA SER A 290 10.03 35.93 -12.08
C SER A 290 9.32 37.08 -11.38
N SER A 291 8.54 37.83 -12.15
CA SER A 291 7.66 38.87 -11.65
C SER A 291 6.21 38.56 -12.00
N ASP A 292 5.27 38.87 -11.13
CA ASP A 292 3.83 38.81 -11.41
C ASP A 292 3.29 40.06 -12.16
N HIS A 293 4.17 41.01 -12.49
CA HIS A 293 3.88 42.26 -13.20
C HIS A 293 5.00 42.62 -14.19
N GLU A 294 4.72 43.51 -15.14
CA GLU A 294 5.73 44.02 -16.07
C GLU A 294 6.79 44.85 -15.35
N VAL A 295 8.05 44.54 -15.58
CA VAL A 295 9.21 45.22 -15.00
C VAL A 295 9.99 45.88 -16.12
N GLY A 296 10.12 47.21 -16.07
CA GLY A 296 10.85 47.98 -17.09
C GLY A 296 12.35 47.75 -17.01
N THR A 297 12.94 47.81 -15.81
CA THR A 297 14.37 47.52 -15.61
C THR A 297 14.58 46.70 -14.34
N MET A 298 15.24 45.56 -14.44
CA MET A 298 15.62 44.72 -13.30
C MET A 298 17.14 44.71 -13.14
N THR A 299 17.61 45.07 -11.96
CA THR A 299 19.03 45.06 -11.61
C THR A 299 19.30 43.92 -10.65
N VAL A 300 20.25 43.06 -10.98
CA VAL A 300 20.66 41.93 -10.14
C VAL A 300 22.10 42.15 -9.70
N ALA A 301 22.35 42.14 -8.40
CA ALA A 301 23.67 42.35 -7.81
C ALA A 301 24.04 41.15 -6.93
N LEU A 302 25.22 40.57 -7.15
CA LEU A 302 25.81 39.60 -6.24
C LEU A 302 26.92 40.29 -5.41
N ASP A 303 26.83 40.16 -4.10
CA ASP A 303 27.74 40.77 -3.10
C ASP A 303 27.96 42.28 -3.31
N GLY A 304 26.94 42.96 -3.84
CA GLY A 304 26.97 44.39 -4.13
C GLY A 304 27.93 44.83 -5.26
N SER A 305 28.63 43.91 -5.93
CA SER A 305 29.72 44.22 -6.87
C SER A 305 29.46 43.71 -8.29
N HIS A 306 28.80 42.56 -8.44
CA HIS A 306 28.52 41.97 -9.76
C HIS A 306 27.10 42.32 -10.20
N VAL A 307 26.95 43.49 -10.81
CA VAL A 307 25.66 44.05 -11.20
C VAL A 307 25.34 43.74 -12.66
N ARG A 308 24.19 43.11 -12.92
CA ARG A 308 23.63 42.89 -14.26
C ARG A 308 22.26 43.55 -14.37
N THR A 309 22.04 44.31 -15.43
CA THR A 309 20.75 44.96 -15.71
C THR A 309 20.04 44.26 -16.86
N LEU A 310 18.77 43.93 -16.64
CA LEU A 310 17.87 43.30 -17.59
C LEU A 310 16.72 44.27 -17.87
N LYS A 311 16.29 44.35 -19.13
CA LYS A 311 15.20 45.25 -19.57
C LYS A 311 13.97 44.45 -19.98
N ASP A 312 12.81 45.07 -19.81
CA ASP A 312 11.53 44.64 -20.37
C ASP A 312 11.16 43.19 -20.02
N LEU A 313 11.06 42.89 -18.73
CA LEU A 313 10.59 41.59 -18.26
C LEU A 313 9.05 41.58 -18.20
N GLY A 314 8.43 40.79 -19.09
CA GLY A 314 6.98 40.62 -19.09
C GLY A 314 6.46 39.95 -17.82
N ALA A 315 5.21 40.25 -17.44
CA ALA A 315 4.56 39.58 -16.32
C ALA A 315 4.50 38.06 -16.54
N GLY A 316 4.96 37.29 -15.56
CA GLY A 316 5.06 35.82 -15.58
C GLY A 316 6.27 35.27 -16.34
N GLN A 317 7.05 36.12 -17.03
CA GLN A 317 8.27 35.69 -17.71
C GLN A 317 9.36 35.34 -16.69
N GLN A 318 10.03 34.22 -16.93
CA GLN A 318 11.06 33.67 -16.04
C GLN A 318 12.45 33.90 -16.63
N ILE A 319 13.39 34.27 -15.78
CA ILE A 319 14.82 34.38 -16.12
C ILE A 319 15.59 33.45 -15.20
N PHE A 320 16.60 32.78 -15.75
CA PHE A 320 17.51 31.94 -14.99
C PHE A 320 18.92 32.54 -15.01
N LEU A 321 19.53 32.64 -13.83
CA LEU A 321 20.89 33.12 -13.65
C LEU A 321 21.75 31.99 -13.12
N SER A 322 22.84 31.71 -13.81
CA SER A 322 23.86 30.76 -13.38
C SER A 322 25.05 31.52 -12.82
N MET A 323 25.57 31.08 -11.67
CA MET A 323 26.70 31.69 -10.98
C MET A 323 27.82 30.65 -10.83
N PRO A 324 28.66 30.46 -11.87
CA PRO A 324 29.81 29.58 -11.79
C PRO A 324 30.88 30.14 -10.85
N ASP A 325 31.69 29.25 -10.28
CA ASP A 325 32.92 29.57 -9.56
C ASP A 325 32.78 30.48 -8.33
N LEU A 326 31.68 30.34 -7.58
CA LEU A 326 31.52 31.02 -6.29
C LEU A 326 32.50 30.46 -5.24
N ALA A 327 33.15 31.36 -4.51
CA ALA A 327 34.10 31.00 -3.44
C ALA A 327 33.36 30.39 -2.23
N PRO A 328 34.04 29.63 -1.35
CA PRO A 328 33.44 29.21 -0.10
C PRO A 328 33.01 30.41 0.77
N GLY A 329 31.80 30.39 1.32
CA GLY A 329 31.24 31.45 2.16
C GLY A 329 29.79 31.81 1.86
N SER A 330 29.32 32.89 2.49
CA SER A 330 27.99 33.47 2.25
C SER A 330 28.06 34.52 1.15
N HIS A 331 27.19 34.40 0.15
CA HIS A 331 27.00 35.37 -0.91
C HIS A 331 25.57 35.88 -0.93
N LEU A 332 25.36 37.18 -1.06
CA LEU A 332 24.03 37.78 -1.11
C LEU A 332 23.68 38.19 -2.54
N LEU A 333 22.68 37.53 -3.11
CA LEU A 333 22.09 37.93 -4.38
C LEU A 333 20.90 38.85 -4.11
N ARG A 334 20.96 40.07 -4.63
CA ARG A 334 19.91 41.08 -4.53
C ARG A 334 19.35 41.40 -5.91
N VAL A 335 18.02 41.47 -6.00
CA VAL A 335 17.27 41.82 -7.20
C VAL A 335 16.46 43.08 -6.90
N ASP A 336 16.78 44.16 -7.60
CA ASP A 336 16.06 45.43 -7.55
C ASP A 336 15.34 45.66 -8.88
N ALA A 337 14.02 45.50 -8.91
CA ALA A 337 13.19 45.79 -10.08
C ALA A 337 12.61 47.19 -10.02
N GLN A 338 12.84 47.98 -11.05
CA GLN A 338 12.17 49.24 -11.29
C GLN A 338 10.91 49.01 -12.09
N VAL A 339 9.81 49.41 -11.48
CA VAL A 339 8.46 49.36 -12.03
C VAL A 339 8.00 50.79 -12.18
N VAL A 340 7.48 51.14 -13.35
CA VAL A 340 6.78 52.42 -13.51
C VAL A 340 5.35 52.19 -13.05
N ASP A 341 4.90 52.95 -12.06
CA ASP A 341 3.52 52.89 -11.63
C ASP A 341 2.57 53.56 -12.64
N ALA A 342 1.27 53.45 -12.39
CA ALA A 342 0.25 54.00 -13.27
C ALA A 342 0.23 55.54 -13.33
N GLU A 343 0.99 56.21 -12.46
CA GLU A 343 1.11 57.67 -12.34
C GLU A 343 2.43 58.16 -12.96
N GLY A 344 3.25 57.25 -13.52
CA GLY A 344 4.54 57.55 -14.13
C GLY A 344 5.70 57.62 -13.13
N HIS A 345 5.48 57.28 -11.87
CA HIS A 345 6.55 57.24 -10.87
C HIS A 345 7.33 55.93 -10.93
N HIS A 346 8.65 56.02 -10.78
CA HIS A 346 9.51 54.84 -10.65
C HIS A 346 9.45 54.30 -9.22
N ILE A 347 8.93 53.08 -9.06
CA ILE A 347 8.91 52.34 -7.81
C ILE A 347 9.89 51.17 -7.90
N SER A 348 10.78 51.02 -6.92
CA SER A 348 11.68 49.87 -6.82
C SER A 348 11.10 48.78 -5.92
N SER A 349 11.07 47.54 -6.42
CA SER A 349 10.82 46.33 -5.65
C SER A 349 12.12 45.59 -5.41
N THR A 350 12.35 45.11 -4.18
CA THR A 350 13.63 44.50 -3.82
C THR A 350 13.42 43.10 -3.26
N ALA A 351 14.12 42.12 -3.82
CA ALA A 351 14.14 40.74 -3.34
C ALA A 351 15.60 40.31 -3.13
N SER A 352 15.85 39.43 -2.16
CA SER A 352 17.20 38.94 -1.88
C SER A 352 17.19 37.48 -1.47
N ILE A 353 18.23 36.75 -1.85
CA ILE A 353 18.49 35.38 -1.44
C ILE A 353 19.96 35.26 -1.01
N GLU A 354 20.19 34.60 0.12
CA GLU A 354 21.51 34.24 0.62
C GLU A 354 21.91 32.87 0.04
N LEU A 355 23.11 32.80 -0.52
CA LEU A 355 23.71 31.62 -1.12
C LEU A 355 24.89 31.20 -0.24
N GLN A 356 24.83 30.03 0.37
CA GLN A 356 25.90 29.50 1.21
C GLN A 356 26.68 28.45 0.41
N ILE A 357 27.98 28.68 0.21
CA ILE A 357 28.89 27.74 -0.45
C ILE A 357 29.78 27.10 0.61
N THR A 358 29.57 25.82 0.87
CA THR A 358 30.34 25.06 1.85
C THR A 358 31.32 24.12 1.16
N ALA A 359 32.51 23.94 1.72
CA ALA A 359 33.37 22.85 1.26
C ALA A 359 32.71 21.52 1.62
N PRO A 360 32.70 20.51 0.73
CA PRO A 360 32.25 19.18 1.11
C PRO A 360 33.12 18.68 2.26
N ALA A 361 32.49 18.21 3.33
CA ALA A 361 33.22 17.61 4.44
C ALA A 361 34.03 16.40 3.93
N GLU A 362 35.25 16.23 4.43
CA GLU A 362 36.06 15.05 4.12
C GLU A 362 35.24 13.79 4.43
N TRP A 363 35.10 12.93 3.42
CA TRP A 363 34.37 11.67 3.57
C TRP A 363 35.14 10.75 4.50
N ASN A 364 34.75 10.72 5.77
CA ASN A 364 35.23 9.74 6.72
C ASN A 364 34.42 8.46 6.56
N ILE A 365 35.13 7.35 6.30
CA ILE A 365 34.53 6.02 6.23
C ILE A 365 33.78 5.76 7.54
N GLY A 366 32.45 5.62 7.47
CA GLY A 366 31.59 5.28 8.61
C GLY A 366 30.80 6.43 9.24
N THR A 367 30.91 7.68 8.78
CA THR A 367 30.06 8.80 9.26
C THR A 367 29.05 9.24 8.21
N THR A 368 27.76 9.14 8.52
CA THR A 368 26.68 9.76 7.74
C THR A 368 26.47 11.20 8.19
N ASN A 369 26.62 12.18 7.29
CA ASN A 369 26.39 13.61 7.57
C ASN A 369 24.90 14.00 7.73
N PHE A 370 24.00 13.02 7.87
CA PHE A 370 22.57 13.24 8.10
C PHE A 370 22.16 12.68 9.46
N LEU A 371 21.29 13.41 10.18
CA LEU A 371 20.60 12.94 11.36
C LEU A 371 19.39 12.12 10.92
N GLY A 372 19.60 10.81 10.73
CA GLY A 372 18.54 9.89 10.35
C GLY A 372 19.05 8.45 10.22
N ILE A 373 18.11 7.53 10.06
CA ILE A 373 18.41 6.12 9.77
C ILE A 373 18.00 5.84 8.33
N VAL A 374 18.92 5.27 7.54
CA VAL A 374 18.65 4.80 6.19
C VAL A 374 18.83 3.29 6.17
N PRO A 375 17.73 2.51 6.09
CA PRO A 375 17.83 1.08 5.90
C PRO A 375 18.20 0.77 4.44
N ALA A 376 19.18 -0.11 4.26
CA ALA A 376 19.49 -0.79 3.02
C ALA A 376 19.00 -2.23 3.14
N ILE A 377 18.02 -2.62 2.31
CA ILE A 377 17.41 -3.94 2.36
C ILE A 377 17.51 -4.66 1.01
N GLU A 378 17.78 -5.96 1.05
CA GLU A 378 17.78 -6.85 -0.10
C GLU A 378 17.00 -8.14 0.23
N PRO A 379 16.04 -8.57 -0.61
CA PRO A 379 15.57 -7.90 -1.84
C PRO A 379 14.82 -6.57 -1.56
N PHE A 380 14.71 -5.71 -2.58
CA PHE A 380 14.09 -4.37 -2.43
C PHE A 380 12.59 -4.42 -2.10
N GLN A 381 11.90 -5.50 -2.50
CA GLN A 381 10.51 -5.79 -2.14
C GLN A 381 10.49 -7.12 -1.39
N PRO A 382 10.85 -7.12 -0.11
CA PRO A 382 10.86 -8.34 0.69
C PRO A 382 9.43 -8.80 0.98
N SER A 383 9.26 -10.12 1.06
CA SER A 383 8.03 -10.75 1.53
C SER A 383 8.12 -11.19 2.98
N LEU A 384 6.97 -11.52 3.57
CA LEU A 384 6.94 -12.10 4.92
C LEU A 384 7.61 -13.48 4.95
N ASP A 385 7.46 -14.25 3.87
CA ASP A 385 8.08 -15.57 3.73
C ASP A 385 9.62 -15.42 3.60
N ASP A 386 10.12 -14.40 2.86
CA ASP A 386 11.57 -14.11 2.79
C ASP A 386 12.20 -13.85 4.16
N PHE A 387 11.46 -13.21 5.08
CA PHE A 387 11.94 -13.00 6.45
C PHE A 387 12.15 -14.34 7.16
N TRP A 388 11.13 -15.21 7.18
CA TRP A 388 11.17 -16.50 7.88
C TRP A 388 12.11 -17.52 7.22
N GLU A 389 12.33 -17.40 5.92
CA GLU A 389 13.30 -18.22 5.18
C GLU A 389 14.73 -17.64 5.28
N GLY A 390 14.92 -16.52 5.98
CA GLY A 390 16.23 -15.92 6.21
C GLY A 390 16.88 -15.32 4.97
N ARG A 391 16.08 -14.94 3.97
CA ARG A 391 16.53 -14.37 2.69
C ARG A 391 16.68 -12.85 2.70
N ILE A 392 16.27 -12.19 3.78
CA ILE A 392 16.40 -10.73 3.93
C ILE A 392 17.78 -10.36 4.46
N ALA A 393 18.49 -9.50 3.73
CA ALA A 393 19.67 -8.79 4.22
C ALA A 393 19.28 -7.35 4.58
N LEU A 394 19.56 -6.92 5.81
CA LEU A 394 19.29 -5.56 6.29
C LEU A 394 20.57 -4.92 6.84
N GLY A 395 20.96 -3.79 6.25
CA GLY A 395 21.94 -2.87 6.83
C GLY A 395 21.26 -1.57 7.25
N LEU A 396 21.73 -0.94 8.33
CA LEU A 396 21.27 0.39 8.73
C LEU A 396 22.43 1.38 8.70
N LEU A 397 22.30 2.42 7.90
CA LEU A 397 23.20 3.56 7.92
C LEU A 397 22.65 4.62 8.87
N GLY A 398 23.51 5.16 9.72
CA GLY A 398 23.18 6.24 10.63
C GLY A 398 24.38 6.64 11.48
N PRO A 399 24.26 7.73 12.25
CA PRO A 399 25.36 8.27 13.04
C PRO A 399 25.85 7.26 14.10
N ALA A 400 27.18 7.15 14.23
CA ALA A 400 27.80 6.26 15.20
C ALA A 400 27.40 6.64 16.64
N GLY A 401 27.14 5.64 17.48
CA GLY A 401 26.76 5.82 18.89
C GLY A 401 25.26 5.85 19.16
N TYR A 402 24.43 5.88 18.11
CA TYR A 402 22.97 5.72 18.23
C TYR A 402 22.56 4.26 18.16
N SER A 403 21.42 3.94 18.76
CA SER A 403 20.80 2.62 18.70
C SER A 403 19.42 2.69 18.04
N ALA A 404 19.03 1.56 17.45
CA ALA A 404 17.71 1.31 16.90
C ALA A 404 17.22 -0.06 17.37
N LYS A 405 15.90 -0.23 17.45
CA LYS A 405 15.24 -1.50 17.73
C LYS A 405 14.53 -1.93 16.47
N ILE A 406 14.72 -3.19 16.09
CA ILE A 406 14.12 -3.78 14.89
C ILE A 406 13.02 -4.73 15.32
N TYR A 407 11.79 -4.45 14.91
CA TYR A 407 10.59 -5.24 15.20
C TYR A 407 10.05 -5.91 13.95
N ILE A 408 9.38 -7.04 14.13
CA ILE A 408 8.47 -7.63 13.15
C ILE A 408 7.04 -7.38 13.62
N GLU A 409 6.27 -6.65 12.83
CA GLU A 409 4.82 -6.47 12.99
C GLU A 409 4.10 -7.44 12.05
N LEU A 410 3.13 -8.20 12.56
CA LEU A 410 2.32 -9.15 11.79
C LEU A 410 0.89 -8.62 11.71
N LEU A 411 0.34 -8.55 10.51
CA LEU A 411 -0.95 -7.91 10.25
C LEU A 411 -1.93 -8.87 9.58
N ASP A 412 -3.21 -8.79 9.95
CA ASP A 412 -4.30 -9.44 9.21
C ASP A 412 -4.63 -8.68 7.90
N ALA A 413 -5.60 -9.16 7.13
CA ALA A 413 -5.98 -8.48 5.88
C ALA A 413 -6.66 -7.10 6.11
N GLY A 414 -7.19 -6.86 7.30
CA GLY A 414 -7.75 -5.58 7.73
C GLY A 414 -6.71 -4.60 8.28
N ASN A 415 -5.42 -4.96 8.26
CA ASN A 415 -4.30 -4.26 8.91
C ASN A 415 -4.41 -4.17 10.45
N SER A 416 -5.11 -5.11 11.08
CA SER A 416 -5.09 -5.25 12.54
C SER A 416 -3.81 -5.97 12.98
N ASP A 417 -3.25 -5.58 14.13
CA ASP A 417 -2.06 -6.19 14.70
C ASP A 417 -2.37 -7.60 15.24
N LEU A 418 -1.72 -8.61 14.67
CA LEU A 418 -1.72 -9.99 15.13
C LEU A 418 -0.59 -10.27 16.12
N GLY A 419 0.43 -9.41 16.13
CA GLY A 419 1.59 -9.54 17.01
C GLY A 419 2.76 -8.69 16.55
N THR A 420 3.38 -8.01 17.51
CA THR A 420 4.62 -7.25 17.32
C THR A 420 5.70 -7.83 18.22
N GLU A 421 6.83 -8.23 17.64
CA GLU A 421 7.95 -8.81 18.39
C GLU A 421 9.28 -8.15 18.05
N LEU A 422 10.13 -7.97 19.07
CA LEU A 422 11.48 -7.43 18.92
C LEU A 422 12.40 -8.51 18.33
N VAL A 423 12.90 -8.27 17.12
CA VAL A 423 13.89 -9.14 16.48
C VAL A 423 15.26 -8.93 17.11
N THR A 424 15.71 -7.67 17.18
CA THR A 424 17.01 -7.33 17.75
C THR A 424 17.18 -5.83 18.01
N GLU A 425 18.19 -5.49 18.82
CA GLU A 425 18.67 -4.13 19.00
C GLU A 425 19.96 -3.94 18.19
N ALA A 426 20.01 -2.84 17.43
CA ALA A 426 21.04 -2.53 16.47
C ALA A 426 21.79 -1.26 16.90
N SER A 427 23.11 -1.35 17.03
CA SER A 427 23.97 -0.17 17.13
C SER A 427 24.35 0.31 15.73
N LEU A 428 24.29 1.61 15.49
CA LEU A 428 24.55 2.20 14.19
C LEU A 428 26.05 2.52 14.00
N PRO A 429 26.60 2.34 12.78
CA PRO A 429 26.00 1.68 11.62
C PRO A 429 25.87 0.15 11.81
N TYR A 430 24.76 -0.41 11.32
CA TYR A 430 24.40 -1.82 11.51
C TYR A 430 24.61 -2.61 10.21
N ARG A 431 25.29 -3.76 10.29
CA ARG A 431 25.75 -4.51 9.12
C ARG A 431 24.84 -5.70 8.76
N PRO A 432 24.67 -6.01 7.46
CA PRO A 432 23.89 -7.17 7.01
C PRO A 432 24.33 -8.53 7.56
N ASP A 433 25.63 -8.74 7.79
CA ASP A 433 26.14 -9.99 8.35
C ASP A 433 25.71 -10.21 9.81
N ILE A 434 25.61 -9.12 10.59
CA ILE A 434 25.12 -9.16 11.97
C ILE A 434 23.62 -9.44 11.98
N TRP A 435 22.87 -8.75 11.09
CA TRP A 435 21.44 -8.99 10.89
C TRP A 435 21.15 -10.45 10.61
N GLN A 436 21.81 -11.05 9.61
CA GLN A 436 21.52 -12.42 9.18
C GLN A 436 21.72 -13.43 10.31
N ARG A 437 22.75 -13.23 11.14
CA ARG A 437 22.98 -14.05 12.34
C ARG A 437 21.89 -13.86 13.39
N GLN A 438 21.49 -12.62 13.68
CA GLN A 438 20.51 -12.31 14.73
C GLN A 438 19.08 -12.69 14.32
N SER A 439 18.68 -12.42 13.08
CA SER A 439 17.37 -12.82 12.53
C SER A 439 17.25 -14.34 12.49
N THR A 440 18.29 -15.06 12.07
CA THR A 440 18.28 -16.54 12.11
C THR A 440 18.11 -17.09 13.53
N GLN A 441 18.73 -16.45 14.53
CA GLN A 441 18.57 -16.85 15.93
C GLN A 441 17.17 -16.56 16.45
N PHE A 442 16.60 -15.41 16.08
CA PHE A 442 15.21 -15.06 16.38
C PHE A 442 14.25 -16.08 15.77
N ILE A 443 14.42 -16.41 14.48
CA ILE A 443 13.59 -17.37 13.76
C ILE A 443 13.61 -18.74 14.44
N LYS A 444 14.78 -19.21 14.87
CA LYS A 444 14.92 -20.48 15.60
C LYS A 444 14.25 -20.49 16.98
N ARG A 445 14.10 -19.34 17.61
CA ARG A 445 13.48 -19.19 18.94
C ARG A 445 12.00 -18.88 18.89
N TRP A 446 11.48 -18.53 17.71
CA TRP A 446 10.10 -18.12 17.54
C TRP A 446 9.13 -19.22 17.98
N THR A 447 8.18 -18.87 18.84
CA THR A 447 7.26 -19.82 19.49
C THR A 447 5.81 -19.70 19.01
N THR A 448 5.47 -18.67 18.23
CA THR A 448 4.08 -18.33 17.86
C THR A 448 3.82 -18.58 16.36
N PRO A 449 3.76 -19.83 15.88
CA PRO A 449 3.59 -20.13 14.45
C PRO A 449 2.27 -19.57 13.90
N TRP A 450 1.23 -19.50 14.74
CA TRP A 450 -0.09 -19.04 14.33
C TRP A 450 -0.14 -17.57 13.92
N ALA A 451 0.58 -16.68 14.59
CA ALA A 451 0.60 -15.27 14.21
C ALA A 451 1.13 -15.10 12.79
N TYR A 452 2.23 -15.78 12.45
CA TYR A 452 2.78 -15.77 11.09
C TYR A 452 1.86 -16.44 10.06
N LEU A 453 1.30 -17.61 10.38
CA LEU A 453 0.43 -18.33 9.45
C LEU A 453 -0.87 -17.55 9.16
N SER A 454 -1.43 -16.90 10.18
CA SER A 454 -2.61 -16.04 10.05
C SER A 454 -2.31 -14.70 9.37
N ALA A 455 -1.07 -14.21 9.42
CA ALA A 455 -0.70 -12.93 8.85
C ALA A 455 -0.90 -12.89 7.33
N SER A 456 -1.59 -11.84 6.89
CA SER A 456 -1.81 -11.50 5.48
C SER A 456 -0.79 -10.47 4.99
N SER A 457 -0.15 -9.73 5.90
CA SER A 457 1.02 -8.90 5.62
C SER A 457 1.86 -8.70 6.89
N GLY A 458 2.99 -8.00 6.79
CA GLY A 458 3.74 -7.55 7.95
C GLY A 458 4.61 -6.33 7.66
N ASN A 459 5.25 -5.80 8.68
CA ASN A 459 6.25 -4.75 8.55
C ASN A 459 7.51 -5.11 9.31
N LEU A 460 8.67 -4.81 8.72
CA LEU A 460 9.92 -4.71 9.45
C LEU A 460 10.09 -3.27 9.91
N VAL A 461 10.03 -3.04 11.21
CA VAL A 461 10.02 -1.69 11.79
C VAL A 461 11.33 -1.40 12.47
N VAL A 462 12.04 -0.39 11.99
CA VAL A 462 13.28 0.13 12.56
C VAL A 462 12.92 1.39 13.35
N ALA A 463 12.90 1.30 14.67
CA ALA A 463 12.54 2.41 15.55
C ALA A 463 13.75 2.87 16.37
N SER A 464 13.99 4.18 16.39
CA SER A 464 14.95 4.83 17.27
C SER A 464 14.27 5.99 17.96
N ASP A 465 14.51 6.14 19.26
CA ASP A 465 13.88 7.19 20.08
C ASP A 465 14.28 8.59 19.58
N ASP A 466 15.51 8.73 19.07
CA ASP A 466 16.08 10.01 18.63
C ASP A 466 16.03 10.22 17.11
N LEU A 467 16.05 9.14 16.32
CA LEU A 467 16.18 9.21 14.86
C LEU A 467 14.89 8.86 14.10
N GLY A 468 13.80 8.58 14.83
CA GLY A 468 12.48 8.29 14.29
C GLY A 468 12.26 6.82 13.93
N THR A 469 11.17 6.56 13.20
CA THR A 469 10.74 5.20 12.84
C THR A 469 10.67 5.05 11.31
N PHE A 470 11.25 3.96 10.80
CA PHE A 470 11.13 3.53 9.43
C PHE A 470 10.39 2.19 9.36
N ARG A 471 9.44 2.03 8.43
CA ARG A 471 8.69 0.78 8.23
C ARG A 471 8.94 0.25 6.83
N ILE A 472 9.39 -1.00 6.75
CA ILE A 472 9.58 -1.70 5.48
C ILE A 472 8.43 -2.72 5.34
N PRO A 473 7.55 -2.57 4.33
CA PRO A 473 6.44 -3.49 4.14
C PRO A 473 6.95 -4.86 3.70
N LEU A 474 6.44 -5.91 4.34
CA LEU A 474 6.65 -7.31 3.98
C LEU A 474 5.35 -7.83 3.35
N LEU A 475 5.32 -7.84 2.02
CA LEU A 475 4.13 -8.24 1.28
C LEU A 475 4.00 -9.75 1.24
N ARG A 476 2.76 -10.26 1.30
CA ARG A 476 2.49 -11.69 1.20
C ARG A 476 1.29 -11.89 0.30
N ASP A 477 1.40 -12.82 -0.65
CA ASP A 477 0.30 -13.17 -1.54
C ASP A 477 -0.49 -14.31 -0.92
N VAL A 478 -1.56 -13.98 -0.20
CA VAL A 478 -2.46 -14.95 0.43
C VAL A 478 -3.91 -14.64 0.08
N ARG A 479 -4.72 -15.71 0.04
CA ARG A 479 -6.16 -15.59 -0.15
C ARG A 479 -6.84 -15.15 1.16
N PRO A 480 -7.94 -14.37 1.07
CA PRO A 480 -8.68 -13.90 2.24
C PRO A 480 -9.32 -15.06 3.02
N VAL A 481 -9.85 -16.06 2.31
CA VAL A 481 -10.32 -17.31 2.92
C VAL A 481 -9.36 -18.44 2.56
N ARG A 482 -8.75 -19.06 3.57
CA ARG A 482 -7.74 -20.10 3.37
C ARG A 482 -7.61 -21.04 4.57
N LEU A 483 -7.12 -22.25 4.32
CA LEU A 483 -6.70 -23.16 5.38
C LEU A 483 -5.20 -23.00 5.68
N ILE A 484 -4.88 -22.89 6.97
CA ILE A 484 -3.51 -22.88 7.48
C ILE A 484 -3.32 -24.08 8.42
N TRP A 485 -2.08 -24.55 8.58
CA TRP A 485 -1.80 -25.70 9.43
C TRP A 485 -0.46 -25.55 10.15
N HIS A 486 -0.36 -26.21 11.30
CA HIS A 486 0.87 -26.30 12.06
C HIS A 486 1.05 -27.74 12.56
N SER A 487 2.19 -28.34 12.22
CA SER A 487 2.56 -29.69 12.64
C SER A 487 3.55 -29.65 13.79
N THR A 488 3.19 -30.30 14.90
CA THR A 488 4.07 -30.58 16.02
C THR A 488 4.52 -32.04 15.97
N GLN A 489 5.39 -32.46 16.89
CA GLN A 489 5.74 -33.89 17.03
C GLN A 489 4.56 -34.78 17.44
N LYS A 490 3.49 -34.21 18.02
CA LYS A 490 2.35 -34.97 18.56
C LYS A 490 1.13 -34.92 17.65
N ALA A 491 0.85 -33.77 17.05
CA ALA A 491 -0.36 -33.54 16.28
C ALA A 491 -0.13 -32.51 15.17
N THR A 492 -0.95 -32.59 14.12
CA THR A 492 -1.10 -31.53 13.12
C THR A 492 -2.44 -30.84 13.34
N GLN A 493 -2.43 -29.54 13.63
CA GLN A 493 -3.66 -28.74 13.79
C GLN A 493 -3.92 -27.93 12.52
N VAL A 494 -5.18 -27.81 12.13
CA VAL A 494 -5.66 -27.05 10.97
C VAL A 494 -6.53 -25.89 11.45
N ARG A 495 -6.36 -24.71 10.86
CA ARG A 495 -7.22 -23.55 11.10
C ARG A 495 -7.75 -22.94 9.82
N LEU A 496 -8.97 -22.43 9.89
CA LEU A 496 -9.58 -21.60 8.85
C LEU A 496 -9.32 -20.13 9.16
N ILE A 497 -8.75 -19.41 8.19
CA ILE A 497 -8.72 -17.96 8.15
C ILE A 497 -9.81 -17.50 7.17
N ASP A 498 -10.58 -16.52 7.60
CA ASP A 498 -11.73 -15.97 6.89
C ASP A 498 -11.72 -14.45 7.06
N ASP A 499 -10.96 -13.80 6.19
CA ASP A 499 -10.78 -12.35 6.14
C ASP A 499 -11.81 -11.66 5.22
N ASP A 500 -12.75 -12.41 4.61
CA ASP A 500 -13.68 -11.88 3.59
C ASP A 500 -14.91 -11.15 4.19
N HIS A 501 -14.92 -10.98 5.52
CA HIS A 501 -15.97 -10.27 6.28
C HIS A 501 -17.43 -10.68 5.93
N GLY A 502 -17.63 -11.91 5.44
CA GLY A 502 -18.94 -12.52 5.22
C GLY A 502 -19.64 -12.18 3.90
N ALA A 503 -18.91 -11.85 2.83
CA ALA A 503 -19.52 -11.64 1.52
C ALA A 503 -20.12 -12.93 0.92
N ASP A 504 -19.38 -14.05 1.04
CA ASP A 504 -19.83 -15.37 0.57
C ASP A 504 -19.89 -16.41 1.72
N ILE A 505 -20.72 -17.44 1.55
CA ILE A 505 -20.84 -18.54 2.54
C ILE A 505 -19.61 -19.45 2.43
N VAL A 506 -18.86 -19.57 3.53
CA VAL A 506 -17.77 -20.53 3.68
C VAL A 506 -18.33 -21.89 4.06
N SER A 507 -18.02 -22.93 3.28
CA SER A 507 -18.35 -24.31 3.60
C SER A 507 -17.09 -25.16 3.67
N VAL A 508 -17.05 -26.10 4.60
CA VAL A 508 -15.92 -27.02 4.77
C VAL A 508 -16.42 -28.46 4.90
N ALA A 509 -15.70 -29.37 4.27
CA ALA A 509 -15.91 -30.82 4.40
C ALA A 509 -14.61 -31.51 4.77
N TYR A 510 -14.69 -32.51 5.65
CA TYR A 510 -13.55 -33.34 6.04
C TYR A 510 -13.74 -34.79 5.57
N TYR A 511 -12.74 -35.36 4.90
CA TYR A 511 -12.74 -36.72 4.38
C TYR A 511 -11.58 -37.51 5.02
N PRO A 512 -11.82 -38.38 6.00
CA PRO A 512 -10.77 -39.20 6.62
C PRO A 512 -10.04 -40.06 5.59
N PHE A 513 -8.76 -40.35 5.80
CA PHE A 513 -8.02 -41.28 4.93
C PHE A 513 -8.67 -42.67 4.87
N GLY A 514 -9.26 -43.16 5.97
CA GLY A 514 -9.94 -44.46 6.00
C GLY A 514 -11.26 -44.51 5.23
N SER A 515 -11.90 -43.35 4.99
CA SER A 515 -13.19 -43.24 4.29
C SER A 515 -13.18 -42.05 3.32
N PRO A 516 -12.36 -42.10 2.25
CA PRO A 516 -11.99 -40.93 1.45
C PRO A 516 -13.13 -40.33 0.61
N CYS A 517 -14.24 -41.05 0.46
CA CYS A 517 -15.43 -40.59 -0.26
C CYS A 517 -16.57 -40.14 0.68
N ARG A 518 -16.45 -40.39 1.98
CA ARG A 518 -17.48 -40.06 2.97
C ARG A 518 -17.07 -38.81 3.75
N ALA A 519 -17.81 -37.73 3.54
CA ALA A 519 -17.61 -36.50 4.30
C ALA A 519 -18.09 -36.70 5.74
N LEU A 520 -17.26 -36.31 6.70
CA LEU A 520 -17.68 -36.06 8.08
C LEU A 520 -18.04 -34.57 8.24
N PRO A 521 -19.11 -34.26 9.00
CA PRO A 521 -19.49 -32.89 9.24
C PRO A 521 -18.42 -32.20 10.10
N ILE A 522 -17.99 -31.02 9.66
CA ILE A 522 -17.15 -30.10 10.43
C ILE A 522 -17.68 -28.68 10.21
N THR A 523 -17.75 -27.90 11.29
CA THR A 523 -18.22 -26.51 11.20
C THR A 523 -17.06 -25.55 10.92
N PRO A 524 -17.26 -24.48 10.13
CA PRO A 524 -16.24 -23.43 9.98
C PRO A 524 -15.76 -22.86 11.31
N GLU A 525 -16.63 -22.78 12.31
CA GLU A 525 -16.36 -22.29 13.66
C GLU A 525 -15.35 -23.18 14.41
N GLU A 526 -15.49 -24.51 14.33
CA GLU A 526 -14.52 -25.46 14.88
C GLU A 526 -13.12 -25.27 14.26
N LEU A 527 -13.08 -25.00 12.95
CA LEU A 527 -11.82 -24.74 12.25
C LEU A 527 -11.23 -23.36 12.57
N LYS A 528 -12.02 -22.35 12.89
CA LYS A 528 -11.48 -21.03 13.31
C LYS A 528 -10.70 -21.13 14.62
N ILE A 529 -11.16 -21.98 15.55
CA ILE A 529 -10.47 -22.21 16.84
C ILE A 529 -9.23 -23.10 16.65
N GLY A 530 -9.34 -24.08 15.76
CA GLY A 530 -8.28 -25.02 15.40
C GLY A 530 -8.68 -26.45 15.66
N PHE A 531 -8.65 -27.25 14.60
CA PHE A 531 -9.09 -28.63 14.60
C PHE A 531 -7.90 -29.58 14.49
N GLU A 532 -7.83 -30.56 15.38
CA GLU A 532 -6.88 -31.67 15.31
C GLU A 532 -7.58 -32.90 14.70
N PRO A 533 -7.25 -33.31 13.47
CA PRO A 533 -7.90 -34.43 12.83
C PRO A 533 -7.58 -35.74 13.56
N PRO A 534 -8.54 -36.67 13.68
CA PRO A 534 -8.26 -38.01 14.21
C PRO A 534 -7.18 -38.72 13.38
N ALA A 535 -6.26 -39.44 14.04
CA ALA A 535 -5.26 -40.24 13.35
C ALA A 535 -5.95 -41.27 12.44
N PRO A 536 -5.44 -41.51 11.21
CA PRO A 536 -4.19 -41.01 10.62
C PRO A 536 -4.29 -39.62 9.95
N GLY A 537 -5.47 -39.00 9.95
CA GLY A 537 -5.77 -37.71 9.29
C GLY A 537 -6.74 -37.85 8.13
N GLY A 538 -6.75 -36.87 7.22
CA GLY A 538 -7.65 -36.83 6.08
C GLY A 538 -7.54 -35.55 5.25
N LEU A 539 -8.46 -35.39 4.29
CA LEU A 539 -8.56 -34.25 3.38
C LEU A 539 -9.58 -33.23 3.88
N PHE A 540 -9.17 -31.97 3.93
CA PHE A 540 -10.07 -30.83 4.10
C PHE A 540 -10.37 -30.21 2.74
N VAL A 541 -11.64 -29.97 2.46
CA VAL A 541 -12.10 -29.25 1.27
C VAL A 541 -12.82 -28.01 1.73
N LEU A 542 -12.21 -26.86 1.47
CA LEU A 542 -12.75 -25.53 1.73
C LEU A 542 -13.38 -25.00 0.44
N GLN A 543 -14.62 -24.54 0.50
CA GLN A 543 -15.30 -23.89 -0.60
C GLN A 543 -15.80 -22.51 -0.17
N HIS A 544 -15.46 -21.51 -0.99
CA HIS A 544 -15.82 -20.11 -0.80
C HIS A 544 -16.11 -19.48 -2.17
N GLY A 545 -17.38 -19.15 -2.43
CA GLY A 545 -17.84 -18.72 -3.76
C GLY A 545 -17.49 -19.74 -4.84
N ALA A 546 -16.78 -19.30 -5.88
CA ALA A 546 -16.27 -20.17 -6.97
C ALA A 546 -14.92 -20.85 -6.64
N HIS A 547 -14.31 -20.54 -5.51
CA HIS A 547 -13.00 -21.05 -5.13
C HIS A 547 -13.11 -22.30 -4.28
N ILE A 548 -12.30 -23.30 -4.62
CA ILE A 548 -12.12 -24.54 -3.87
C ILE A 548 -10.64 -24.67 -3.50
N GLU A 549 -10.37 -24.90 -2.22
CA GLU A 549 -9.06 -25.27 -1.71
C GLU A 549 -9.14 -26.65 -1.08
N SER A 550 -8.10 -27.46 -1.25
CA SER A 550 -8.05 -28.83 -0.74
C SER A 550 -6.70 -29.08 -0.08
N VAL A 551 -6.70 -29.58 1.16
CA VAL A 551 -5.50 -29.82 1.96
C VAL A 551 -5.57 -31.21 2.60
N ALA A 552 -4.65 -32.10 2.20
CA ALA A 552 -4.48 -33.43 2.78
C ALA A 552 -3.55 -33.35 3.99
N VAL A 553 -4.11 -33.62 5.17
CA VAL A 553 -3.46 -33.45 6.46
C VAL A 553 -3.21 -34.80 7.09
N SER A 554 -1.98 -35.03 7.51
CA SER A 554 -1.53 -36.30 8.09
C SER A 554 -1.01 -36.11 9.51
N MET A 555 -1.34 -37.06 10.37
CA MET A 555 -0.91 -37.07 11.76
C MET A 555 0.46 -37.74 11.92
N PRO A 556 1.36 -37.16 12.76
CA PRO A 556 2.71 -37.67 12.98
C PRO A 556 2.75 -38.97 13.79
N GLN A 557 1.76 -39.19 14.66
CA GLN A 557 1.67 -40.41 15.45
C GLN A 557 1.13 -41.56 14.60
N ILE A 558 1.78 -42.70 14.72
CA ILE A 558 1.46 -43.95 14.04
C ILE A 558 1.33 -44.99 15.15
N ALA A 559 0.12 -45.46 15.42
CA ALA A 559 -0.08 -46.49 16.44
C ALA A 559 0.22 -47.90 15.90
N SER A 560 0.17 -48.09 14.57
CA SER A 560 0.39 -49.39 13.92
C SER A 560 0.95 -49.25 12.50
N LEU A 561 1.64 -50.29 11.99
CA LEU A 561 2.14 -50.31 10.60
C LEU A 561 1.01 -50.16 9.56
N SER A 562 -0.21 -50.61 9.87
CA SER A 562 -1.40 -50.42 9.03
C SER A 562 -1.80 -48.96 8.86
N GLU A 563 -1.39 -48.06 9.75
CA GLU A 563 -1.65 -46.62 9.62
C GLU A 563 -0.66 -45.90 8.69
N LEU A 564 0.42 -46.57 8.25
CA LEU A 564 1.37 -45.98 7.29
C LEU A 564 0.68 -45.66 5.95
N ALA A 565 -0.14 -46.59 5.47
CA ALA A 565 -0.97 -46.46 4.27
C ALA A 565 -2.38 -46.96 4.60
N PRO A 566 -3.26 -46.08 5.10
CA PRO A 566 -4.63 -46.44 5.45
C PRO A 566 -5.35 -46.95 4.20
N ASP A 567 -5.81 -48.19 4.23
CA ASP A 567 -6.53 -48.80 3.11
C ASP A 567 -8.04 -48.61 3.32
N PRO A 568 -8.73 -47.85 2.45
CA PRO A 568 -10.16 -47.63 2.57
C PRO A 568 -10.96 -48.90 2.27
N ASP A 569 -12.11 -49.05 2.93
CA ASP A 569 -13.02 -50.17 2.64
C ASP A 569 -13.58 -50.04 1.21
N GLY A 570 -13.75 -51.18 0.53
CA GLY A 570 -14.37 -51.26 -0.79
C GLY A 570 -15.80 -50.72 -0.82
N ASP A 571 -16.51 -50.80 0.31
CA ASP A 571 -17.88 -50.31 0.46
C ASP A 571 -17.97 -48.79 0.65
N ASP A 572 -16.87 -48.13 1.02
CA ASP A 572 -16.82 -46.67 1.15
C ASP A 572 -16.77 -45.96 -0.21
N PHE A 573 -16.51 -46.69 -1.30
CA PHE A 573 -16.45 -46.11 -2.63
C PHE A 573 -17.84 -45.91 -3.24
N PRO A 574 -18.04 -44.86 -4.07
CA PRO A 574 -19.31 -44.59 -4.72
C PRO A 574 -19.81 -45.78 -5.55
N SER A 575 -21.11 -46.08 -5.45
CA SER A 575 -21.80 -47.13 -6.21
C SER A 575 -23.09 -46.60 -6.85
N GLY A 576 -23.62 -47.32 -7.85
CA GLY A 576 -24.82 -46.90 -8.59
C GLY A 576 -24.54 -46.07 -9.84
N LYS A 577 -25.55 -45.34 -10.33
CA LYS A 577 -25.52 -44.65 -11.63
C LYS A 577 -24.60 -43.42 -11.67
N SER A 578 -24.45 -42.72 -10.55
CA SER A 578 -23.58 -41.53 -10.41
C SER A 578 -22.16 -41.87 -9.95
N ALA A 579 -21.86 -43.15 -9.66
CA ALA A 579 -20.60 -43.58 -9.07
C ALA A 579 -19.36 -43.08 -9.83
N LEU A 580 -19.44 -43.05 -11.16
CA LEU A 580 -18.33 -42.70 -12.02
C LEU A 580 -17.98 -41.21 -11.92
N ASP A 581 -18.99 -40.34 -11.90
CA ASP A 581 -18.81 -38.90 -11.72
C ASP A 581 -18.38 -38.53 -10.29
N GLU A 582 -18.98 -39.17 -9.27
CA GLU A 582 -18.59 -38.96 -7.87
C GLU A 582 -17.14 -39.41 -7.62
N THR A 583 -16.74 -40.58 -8.14
CA THR A 583 -15.34 -41.05 -8.04
C THR A 583 -14.38 -40.09 -8.72
N ARG A 584 -14.75 -39.54 -9.89
CA ARG A 584 -13.96 -38.48 -10.54
C ARG A 584 -13.82 -37.26 -9.63
N LYS A 585 -14.91 -36.74 -9.06
CA LYS A 585 -14.85 -35.57 -8.15
C LYS A 585 -13.90 -35.82 -6.99
N HIS A 586 -13.94 -37.01 -6.38
CA HIS A 586 -13.00 -37.38 -5.31
C HIS A 586 -11.55 -37.46 -5.79
N LEU A 587 -11.30 -38.06 -6.96
CA LEU A 587 -9.97 -38.09 -7.58
C LEU A 587 -9.39 -36.69 -7.75
N LEU A 588 -10.18 -35.75 -8.26
CA LEU A 588 -9.75 -34.37 -8.46
C LEU A 588 -9.40 -33.70 -7.13
N ARG A 589 -10.28 -33.81 -6.13
CA ARG A 589 -10.09 -33.24 -4.79
C ARG A 589 -8.83 -33.77 -4.10
N TRP A 590 -8.62 -35.08 -4.13
CA TRP A 590 -7.44 -35.71 -3.52
C TRP A 590 -6.16 -35.47 -4.32
N GLY A 591 -6.24 -35.49 -5.66
CA GLY A 591 -5.10 -35.30 -6.56
C GLY A 591 -4.53 -33.88 -6.51
N SER A 592 -5.38 -32.85 -6.46
CA SER A 592 -4.95 -31.45 -6.40
C SER A 592 -4.71 -30.93 -4.98
N ALA A 593 -4.83 -31.78 -3.96
CA ALA A 593 -4.72 -31.36 -2.57
C ALA A 593 -3.28 -30.96 -2.21
N LYS A 594 -3.13 -29.80 -1.56
CA LYS A 594 -1.90 -29.43 -0.85
C LYS A 594 -1.62 -30.42 0.27
N ILE A 595 -0.37 -30.59 0.64
CA ILE A 595 0.08 -31.62 1.58
C ILE A 595 0.49 -30.94 2.90
N ALA A 596 0.04 -31.50 4.02
CA ALA A 596 0.34 -31.00 5.37
C ALA A 596 0.68 -32.15 6.32
N GLY A 597 1.83 -32.03 7.00
CA GLY A 597 2.30 -33.02 7.97
C GLY A 597 3.08 -34.20 7.35
N PRO A 598 3.68 -35.05 8.19
CA PRO A 598 4.52 -36.17 7.74
C PRO A 598 3.68 -37.26 7.07
N LEU A 599 4.26 -37.98 6.11
CA LEU A 599 3.60 -39.07 5.35
C LEU A 599 2.35 -38.66 4.56
N ALA A 600 1.96 -37.39 4.57
CA ALA A 600 0.77 -36.93 3.84
C ALA A 600 0.88 -37.17 2.34
N GLU A 601 2.08 -37.04 1.76
CA GLU A 601 2.32 -37.36 0.34
C GLU A 601 2.08 -38.85 0.04
N LEU A 602 2.65 -39.74 0.87
CA LEU A 602 2.48 -41.19 0.75
C LEU A 602 1.01 -41.60 0.90
N ARG A 603 0.34 -41.13 1.96
CA ARG A 603 -1.06 -41.45 2.28
C ARG A 603 -2.00 -40.91 1.20
N ARG A 604 -1.85 -39.64 0.79
CA ARG A 604 -2.60 -39.05 -0.32
C ARG A 604 -2.38 -39.82 -1.62
N GLY A 605 -1.13 -40.16 -1.94
CA GLY A 605 -0.80 -40.96 -3.12
C GLY A 605 -1.48 -42.34 -3.11
N HIS A 606 -1.52 -43.00 -1.95
CA HIS A 606 -2.23 -44.27 -1.78
C HIS A 606 -3.73 -44.13 -2.00
N ILE A 607 -4.38 -43.10 -1.44
CA ILE A 607 -5.81 -42.85 -1.65
C ILE A 607 -6.13 -42.52 -3.12
N VAL A 608 -5.33 -41.66 -3.76
CA VAL A 608 -5.49 -41.36 -5.19
C VAL A 608 -5.39 -42.63 -6.02
N HIS A 609 -4.40 -43.48 -5.72
CA HIS A 609 -4.24 -44.77 -6.39
C HIS A 609 -5.45 -45.69 -6.21
N ARG A 610 -5.99 -45.81 -4.98
CA ARG A 610 -7.21 -46.60 -4.71
C ARG A 610 -8.44 -46.06 -5.44
N LEU A 611 -8.62 -44.75 -5.48
CA LEU A 611 -9.68 -44.10 -6.23
C LEU A 611 -9.54 -44.32 -7.74
N GLU A 612 -8.30 -44.31 -8.28
CA GLU A 612 -8.05 -44.62 -9.69
C GLU A 612 -8.45 -46.06 -10.00
N GLN A 613 -8.02 -47.01 -9.16
CA GLN A 613 -8.41 -48.40 -9.31
C GLN A 613 -9.94 -48.55 -9.30
N HIS A 614 -10.66 -47.82 -8.43
CA HIS A 614 -12.13 -47.91 -8.36
C HIS A 614 -12.78 -47.27 -9.59
N PHE A 615 -12.23 -46.18 -10.09
CA PHE A 615 -12.66 -45.57 -11.35
C PHE A 615 -12.53 -46.58 -12.51
N PHE A 616 -11.40 -47.30 -12.58
CA PHE A 616 -11.22 -48.36 -13.57
C PHE A 616 -12.06 -49.61 -13.29
N LYS A 617 -12.42 -49.91 -12.03
CA LYS A 617 -13.41 -50.96 -11.71
C LYS A 617 -14.77 -50.65 -12.32
N LEU A 618 -15.21 -49.38 -12.26
CA LEU A 618 -16.49 -48.95 -12.85
C LEU A 618 -16.48 -49.06 -14.38
N LEU A 619 -15.36 -48.75 -15.04
CA LEU A 619 -15.21 -48.82 -16.50
C LEU A 619 -14.95 -50.25 -17.02
N CYS A 620 -13.98 -50.94 -16.42
CA CYS A 620 -13.45 -52.23 -16.87
C CYS A 620 -14.11 -53.44 -16.20
N GLY A 621 -14.86 -53.24 -15.12
CA GLY A 621 -15.57 -54.27 -14.36
C GLY A 621 -14.74 -54.92 -13.23
N SER A 622 -15.42 -55.69 -12.38
CA SER A 622 -14.84 -56.31 -11.17
C SER A 622 -13.71 -57.31 -11.45
N GLN A 623 -13.80 -58.06 -12.55
CA GLN A 623 -12.74 -59.02 -12.94
C GLN A 623 -11.38 -58.33 -13.18
N TRP A 624 -11.40 -57.12 -13.73
CA TRP A 624 -10.18 -56.35 -13.93
C TRP A 624 -9.62 -55.84 -12.59
N TRP A 625 -10.49 -55.31 -11.75
CA TRP A 625 -10.16 -54.86 -10.41
C TRP A 625 -9.49 -55.96 -9.56
N GLU A 626 -10.03 -57.18 -9.59
CA GLU A 626 -9.43 -58.33 -8.91
C GLU A 626 -8.06 -58.69 -9.47
N ALA A 627 -7.90 -58.68 -10.80
CA ALA A 627 -6.64 -58.96 -11.46
C ALA A 627 -5.55 -57.92 -11.14
N GLU A 628 -5.90 -56.64 -11.11
CA GLU A 628 -4.99 -55.54 -10.77
C GLU A 628 -4.52 -55.66 -9.30
N ARG A 629 -5.44 -55.95 -8.37
CA ARG A 629 -5.07 -56.19 -6.95
C ARG A 629 -4.18 -57.41 -6.77
N GLN A 630 -4.49 -58.52 -7.44
CA GLN A 630 -3.68 -59.74 -7.40
C GLN A 630 -2.25 -59.46 -7.88
N PHE A 631 -2.10 -58.73 -8.99
CA PHE A 631 -0.81 -58.35 -9.53
C PHE A 631 -0.03 -57.42 -8.57
N GLU A 632 -0.68 -56.46 -7.93
CA GLU A 632 -0.04 -55.58 -6.95
C GLU A 632 0.54 -56.31 -5.75
N THR A 633 -0.14 -57.35 -5.28
CA THR A 633 0.30 -58.19 -4.16
C THR A 633 1.25 -59.31 -4.56
N SER A 634 1.46 -59.53 -5.87
CA SER A 634 2.36 -60.56 -6.38
C SER A 634 3.83 -60.16 -6.25
N GLU A 635 4.73 -61.13 -6.49
CA GLU A 635 6.17 -60.86 -6.61
C GLU A 635 6.53 -60.10 -7.90
N LYS A 636 5.52 -59.86 -8.76
CA LYS A 636 5.61 -59.18 -10.06
C LYS A 636 6.60 -59.87 -10.99
N THR A 637 6.57 -61.21 -10.98
CA THR A 637 7.34 -62.03 -11.92
C THR A 637 6.83 -61.86 -13.35
N TYR A 638 7.59 -62.33 -14.33
CA TYR A 638 7.12 -62.35 -15.72
C TYR A 638 5.86 -63.21 -15.90
N GLU A 639 5.70 -64.29 -15.12
CA GLU A 639 4.51 -65.12 -15.13
C GLU A 639 3.29 -64.37 -14.58
N ASP A 640 3.45 -63.64 -13.48
CA ASP A 640 2.41 -62.76 -12.92
C ASP A 640 1.99 -61.69 -13.93
N LEU A 641 2.96 -61.11 -14.64
CA LEU A 641 2.73 -60.08 -15.65
C LEU A 641 1.97 -60.65 -16.86
N LYS A 642 2.31 -61.87 -17.31
CA LYS A 642 1.59 -62.58 -18.38
C LYS A 642 0.17 -62.96 -17.95
N LEU A 643 0.01 -63.42 -16.70
CA LEU A 643 -1.29 -63.73 -16.12
C LEU A 643 -2.16 -62.45 -16.07
N PHE A 644 -1.60 -61.33 -15.63
CA PHE A 644 -2.29 -60.05 -15.58
C PHE A 644 -2.68 -59.54 -16.98
N ALA A 645 -1.78 -59.63 -17.96
CA ALA A 645 -2.06 -59.28 -19.35
C ALA A 645 -3.21 -60.13 -19.94
N SER A 646 -3.31 -61.41 -19.59
CA SER A 646 -4.40 -62.28 -20.05
C SER A 646 -5.79 -61.82 -19.60
N LYS A 647 -5.87 -61.08 -18.49
CA LYS A 647 -7.13 -60.54 -17.94
C LYS A 647 -7.61 -59.28 -18.68
N THR A 648 -6.85 -58.77 -19.65
CA THR A 648 -7.30 -57.69 -20.53
C THR A 648 -8.52 -58.09 -21.35
N GLY A 649 -8.74 -59.38 -21.62
CA GLY A 649 -9.86 -59.85 -22.46
C GLY A 649 -9.65 -59.58 -23.96
N THR A 650 -8.40 -59.35 -24.36
CA THR A 650 -7.94 -59.26 -25.75
C THR A 650 -7.54 -60.64 -26.29
N SER A 651 -7.05 -60.73 -27.53
CA SER A 651 -6.52 -62.00 -28.05
C SER A 651 -5.26 -62.44 -27.27
N ALA A 652 -5.07 -63.75 -27.10
CA ALA A 652 -3.92 -64.30 -26.37
C ALA A 652 -2.58 -63.82 -26.94
N SER A 653 -2.47 -63.73 -28.28
CA SER A 653 -1.27 -63.22 -28.96
C SER A 653 -0.99 -61.75 -28.66
N PHE A 654 -2.04 -60.92 -28.53
CA PHE A 654 -1.89 -59.51 -28.16
C PHE A 654 -1.51 -59.34 -26.70
N SER A 655 -2.07 -60.15 -25.80
CA SER A 655 -1.70 -60.12 -24.37
C SER A 655 -0.23 -60.49 -24.14
N VAL A 656 0.29 -61.50 -24.86
CA VAL A 656 1.72 -61.89 -24.81
C VAL A 656 2.62 -60.80 -25.39
N LEU A 657 2.17 -60.15 -26.47
CA LEU A 657 2.90 -59.03 -27.06
C LEU A 657 2.98 -57.85 -26.06
N LEU A 658 1.86 -57.49 -25.43
CA LEU A 658 1.81 -56.42 -24.42
C LEU A 658 2.73 -56.72 -23.25
N SER A 659 2.70 -57.95 -22.72
CA SER A 659 3.58 -58.34 -21.61
C SER A 659 5.07 -58.25 -21.97
N ARG A 660 5.44 -58.57 -23.22
CA ARG A 660 6.82 -58.53 -23.69
C ARG A 660 7.31 -57.11 -23.97
N GLU A 661 6.48 -56.27 -24.59
CA GLU A 661 6.89 -54.92 -25.01
C GLU A 661 6.65 -53.84 -23.92
N ILE A 662 6.07 -54.21 -22.77
CA ILE A 662 5.66 -53.26 -21.71
C ILE A 662 6.78 -52.30 -21.28
N ARG A 663 8.00 -52.82 -21.07
CA ARG A 663 9.16 -51.99 -20.65
C ARG A 663 9.52 -50.94 -21.70
N LYS A 664 9.50 -51.33 -22.99
CA LYS A 664 9.78 -50.41 -24.10
C LYS A 664 8.69 -49.35 -24.22
N LEU A 665 7.42 -49.75 -24.11
CA LEU A 665 6.29 -48.83 -24.13
C LEU A 665 6.37 -47.81 -22.99
N GLN A 666 6.78 -48.23 -21.79
CA GLN A 666 6.93 -47.34 -20.63
C GLN A 666 8.15 -46.41 -20.72
N ALA A 667 9.20 -46.80 -21.43
CA ALA A 667 10.38 -45.96 -21.67
C ALA A 667 10.12 -44.83 -22.69
N LEU A 668 9.10 -44.97 -23.54
CA LEU A 668 8.72 -43.95 -24.51
C LEU A 668 8.00 -42.76 -23.86
N ASN A 669 8.12 -41.60 -24.52
CA ASN A 669 7.27 -40.44 -24.23
C ASN A 669 5.79 -40.76 -24.53
N GLU A 670 4.89 -39.86 -24.14
CA GLU A 670 3.46 -40.14 -24.21
C GLU A 670 2.92 -40.27 -25.64
N GLU A 671 3.40 -39.44 -26.58
CA GLU A 671 2.96 -39.46 -27.98
C GLU A 671 3.45 -40.72 -28.71
N ASP A 672 4.74 -41.05 -28.57
CA ASP A 672 5.33 -42.24 -29.19
C ASP A 672 4.73 -43.53 -28.62
N ARG A 673 4.44 -43.56 -27.32
CA ARG A 673 3.75 -44.68 -26.65
C ARG A 673 2.34 -44.85 -27.21
N ALA A 674 1.61 -43.75 -27.41
CA ALA A 674 0.27 -43.77 -27.96
C ALA A 674 0.26 -44.32 -29.39
N ASP A 675 1.15 -43.82 -30.25
CA ASP A 675 1.24 -44.26 -31.65
C ASP A 675 1.69 -45.72 -31.75
N GLN A 676 2.67 -46.15 -30.94
CA GLN A 676 3.09 -47.56 -30.93
C GLN A 676 1.96 -48.49 -30.47
N PHE A 677 1.20 -48.11 -29.44
CA PHE A 677 0.04 -48.88 -28.98
C PHE A 677 -1.07 -48.96 -30.03
N ILE A 678 -1.40 -47.85 -30.69
CA ILE A 678 -2.39 -47.80 -31.77
C ILE A 678 -1.98 -48.76 -32.91
N ASN A 679 -0.71 -48.73 -33.31
CA ASN A 679 -0.18 -49.62 -34.34
C ASN A 679 -0.24 -51.11 -33.92
N MET A 680 0.08 -51.42 -32.67
CA MET A 680 -0.05 -52.78 -32.12
C MET A 680 -1.51 -53.25 -32.12
N ALA A 681 -2.45 -52.42 -31.65
CA ALA A 681 -3.86 -52.76 -31.60
C ALA A 681 -4.46 -52.99 -33.01
N ALA A 682 -4.09 -52.14 -33.99
CA ALA A 682 -4.51 -52.28 -35.37
C ALA A 682 -3.97 -53.57 -36.02
N ARG A 683 -2.68 -53.89 -35.81
CA ARG A 683 -2.03 -55.10 -36.37
C ARG A 683 -2.69 -56.40 -35.92
N TYR A 684 -3.22 -56.42 -34.70
CA TYR A 684 -3.88 -57.60 -34.11
C TYR A 684 -5.41 -57.55 -34.22
N GLY A 685 -5.98 -56.57 -34.94
CA GLY A 685 -7.42 -56.45 -35.16
C GLY A 685 -8.22 -56.22 -33.88
N ILE A 686 -7.63 -55.58 -32.87
CA ILE A 686 -8.25 -55.40 -31.55
C ILE A 686 -9.22 -54.20 -31.55
N ALA A 687 -8.79 -53.05 -32.09
CA ALA A 687 -9.58 -51.82 -32.17
C ALA A 687 -9.02 -50.90 -33.26
N ASP A 688 -9.85 -49.97 -33.72
CA ASP A 688 -9.46 -48.92 -34.67
C ASP A 688 -8.76 -47.74 -33.97
N SER A 689 -8.10 -46.87 -34.74
CA SER A 689 -7.31 -45.76 -34.20
C SER A 689 -8.13 -44.80 -33.33
N VAL A 690 -9.39 -44.54 -33.69
CA VAL A 690 -10.26 -43.61 -32.94
C VAL A 690 -10.57 -44.19 -31.56
N THR A 691 -10.94 -45.47 -31.49
CA THR A 691 -11.21 -46.17 -30.24
C THR A 691 -9.96 -46.28 -29.36
N CYS A 692 -8.78 -46.55 -29.94
CA CYS A 692 -7.52 -46.56 -29.19
C CYS A 692 -7.16 -45.18 -28.63
N ARG A 693 -7.32 -44.10 -29.41
CA ARG A 693 -7.09 -42.72 -28.93
C ARG A 693 -8.05 -42.34 -27.81
N ALA A 694 -9.33 -42.69 -27.95
CA ALA A 694 -10.30 -42.49 -26.88
C ALA A 694 -9.91 -43.24 -25.60
N ALA A 695 -9.55 -44.52 -25.70
CA ALA A 695 -9.13 -45.32 -24.54
C ALA A 695 -7.83 -44.80 -23.90
N LEU A 696 -6.86 -44.34 -24.70
CA LEU A 696 -5.63 -43.71 -24.24
C LEU A 696 -5.91 -42.40 -23.50
N ALA A 697 -6.85 -41.58 -23.98
CA ALA A 697 -7.25 -40.36 -23.30
C ALA A 697 -7.83 -40.63 -21.90
N VAL A 698 -8.59 -41.72 -21.72
CA VAL A 698 -9.06 -42.19 -20.40
C VAL A 698 -7.95 -42.74 -19.54
N GLY A 699 -6.99 -43.43 -20.16
CA GLY A 699 -5.89 -44.11 -19.51
C GLY A 699 -4.76 -43.20 -19.01
N ARG A 700 -4.80 -41.91 -19.36
CA ARG A 700 -3.91 -40.92 -18.76
C ARG A 700 -4.15 -40.91 -17.25
N ARG A 701 -3.06 -40.86 -16.45
CA ARG A 701 -3.12 -40.77 -14.97
C ARG A 701 -4.02 -39.62 -14.52
N ALA A 702 -4.33 -39.53 -13.22
CA ALA A 702 -5.15 -38.48 -12.59
C ALA A 702 -5.07 -37.08 -13.24
N ASP A 703 -3.89 -36.64 -13.71
CA ASP A 703 -3.70 -35.37 -14.41
C ASP A 703 -4.46 -35.22 -15.74
N GLY A 704 -4.65 -36.31 -16.50
CA GLY A 704 -5.47 -36.32 -17.73
C GLY A 704 -6.97 -36.48 -17.45
N LEU A 705 -7.35 -37.07 -16.32
CA LEU A 705 -8.74 -37.19 -15.88
C LEU A 705 -9.36 -35.83 -15.50
N LEU A 706 -8.52 -34.82 -15.17
CA LEU A 706 -8.92 -33.41 -14.96
C LEU A 706 -9.58 -32.77 -16.19
N GLN A 707 -9.28 -33.24 -17.40
CA GLN A 707 -9.74 -32.62 -18.66
C GLN A 707 -10.99 -33.26 -19.25
N LEU A 708 -11.51 -34.33 -18.65
CA LEU A 708 -12.72 -34.99 -19.14
C LEU A 708 -13.96 -34.22 -18.71
N ASP A 709 -14.66 -33.62 -19.68
CA ASP A 709 -15.95 -32.97 -19.46
C ASP A 709 -17.08 -34.00 -19.21
N GLU A 710 -18.24 -33.52 -18.75
CA GLU A 710 -19.39 -34.37 -18.42
C GLU A 710 -19.92 -35.13 -19.65
N HIS A 711 -19.76 -34.56 -20.85
CA HIS A 711 -20.09 -35.21 -22.11
C HIS A 711 -19.15 -36.37 -22.44
N ALA A 712 -17.84 -36.21 -22.25
CA ALA A 712 -16.85 -37.26 -22.42
C ALA A 712 -17.09 -38.39 -21.41
N LEU A 713 -17.41 -38.09 -20.15
CA LEU A 713 -17.74 -39.12 -19.15
C LEU A 713 -18.99 -39.93 -19.50
N ASN A 714 -20.03 -39.26 -19.98
CA ASN A 714 -21.23 -39.93 -20.45
C ASN A 714 -20.96 -40.77 -21.70
N ALA A 715 -20.13 -40.28 -22.63
CA ALA A 715 -19.67 -41.07 -23.77
C ALA A 715 -18.90 -42.32 -23.30
N LEU A 716 -17.98 -42.20 -22.34
CA LEU A 716 -17.21 -43.32 -21.78
C LEU A 716 -18.06 -44.37 -21.07
N SER A 717 -19.08 -43.94 -20.33
CA SER A 717 -20.07 -44.84 -19.74
C SER A 717 -20.88 -45.58 -20.82
N ASN A 718 -21.22 -44.88 -21.91
CA ASN A 718 -21.99 -45.42 -23.04
C ASN A 718 -21.17 -46.30 -24.00
N LEU A 719 -19.85 -46.15 -24.04
CA LEU A 719 -18.90 -46.96 -24.84
C LEU A 719 -18.77 -48.42 -24.33
N GLY A 720 -19.76 -48.90 -23.57
CA GLY A 720 -19.79 -50.16 -22.83
C GLY A 720 -19.41 -51.43 -23.62
N LYS A 721 -18.97 -52.46 -22.87
CA LYS A 721 -18.53 -53.82 -23.25
C LYS A 721 -17.49 -53.94 -24.38
N GLN A 722 -17.70 -53.34 -25.56
CA GLN A 722 -16.82 -53.47 -26.73
C GLN A 722 -15.45 -52.79 -26.54
N ILE A 723 -15.39 -51.71 -25.77
CA ILE A 723 -14.14 -50.94 -25.55
C ILE A 723 -13.41 -51.37 -24.26
N ARG A 724 -14.02 -52.24 -23.45
CA ARG A 724 -13.40 -52.73 -22.21
C ARG A 724 -12.06 -53.43 -22.43
N PRO A 725 -11.86 -54.28 -23.46
CA PRO A 725 -10.58 -54.94 -23.67
C PRO A 725 -9.44 -53.97 -23.94
N ILE A 726 -9.70 -52.91 -24.73
CA ILE A 726 -8.68 -51.91 -25.04
C ILE A 726 -8.42 -50.98 -23.85
N LEU A 727 -9.46 -50.61 -23.07
CA LEU A 727 -9.28 -49.84 -21.83
C LEU A 727 -8.47 -50.61 -20.79
N ARG A 728 -8.72 -51.92 -20.65
CA ARG A 728 -7.92 -52.80 -19.79
C ARG A 728 -6.47 -52.88 -20.27
N ALA A 729 -6.24 -52.99 -21.58
CA ALA A 729 -4.91 -52.98 -22.16
C ALA A 729 -4.18 -51.64 -21.93
N VAL A 730 -4.88 -50.51 -22.01
CA VAL A 730 -4.33 -49.20 -21.68
C VAL A 730 -4.01 -49.09 -20.19
N ARG A 731 -4.91 -49.53 -19.30
CA ARG A 731 -4.66 -49.55 -17.85
C ARG A 731 -3.47 -50.45 -17.52
N PHE A 732 -3.40 -51.64 -18.13
CA PHE A 732 -2.25 -52.55 -18.03
C PHE A 732 -0.93 -51.83 -18.33
N MET A 733 -0.87 -51.05 -19.42
CA MET A 733 0.34 -50.28 -19.76
C MET A 733 0.78 -49.30 -18.68
N SER A 734 -0.18 -48.72 -17.95
CA SER A 734 0.07 -47.72 -16.91
C SER A 734 0.47 -48.31 -15.55
N CYS A 735 -0.02 -49.51 -15.21
CA CYS A 735 0.16 -50.10 -13.87
C CYS A 735 1.10 -51.32 -13.83
N ALA A 736 1.34 -51.99 -14.96
CA ALA A 736 2.25 -53.15 -15.00
C ALA A 736 3.71 -52.71 -14.80
N GLN A 737 4.34 -53.08 -13.69
CA GLN A 737 5.78 -52.89 -13.45
C GLN A 737 6.43 -54.26 -13.24
N ALA A 738 7.54 -54.53 -13.94
CA ALA A 738 8.29 -55.78 -13.78
C ALA A 738 9.53 -55.55 -12.92
N THR A 739 9.67 -56.26 -11.81
CA THR A 739 10.86 -56.22 -10.94
C THR A 739 12.04 -56.94 -11.59
N ASP A 740 13.28 -56.48 -11.36
CA ASP A 740 14.52 -56.88 -12.05
C ASP A 740 15.03 -58.31 -11.81
N ALA A 741 14.19 -59.25 -11.39
CA ALA A 741 14.58 -60.67 -11.29
C ALA A 741 14.77 -61.37 -12.67
N ILE A 742 14.80 -60.61 -13.77
CA ILE A 742 14.74 -61.10 -15.15
C ILE A 742 16.13 -61.08 -15.84
N ASP A 743 17.18 -60.52 -15.23
CA ASP A 743 18.52 -60.54 -15.85
C ASP A 743 19.22 -61.91 -15.79
N ASP A 744 18.75 -62.86 -14.97
CA ASP A 744 19.38 -64.18 -14.83
C ASP A 744 18.83 -65.24 -15.80
N ILE A 745 17.66 -65.03 -16.41
CA ILE A 745 17.06 -66.04 -17.30
C ILE A 745 17.40 -65.77 -18.78
N GLU A 746 17.53 -64.51 -19.21
CA GLU A 746 17.97 -64.20 -20.58
C GLU A 746 19.47 -64.39 -20.80
N ARG A 747 20.28 -64.54 -19.74
CA ARG A 747 21.71 -64.92 -19.83
C ARG A 747 21.97 -66.43 -19.84
N MET A 748 20.94 -67.27 -19.69
CA MET A 748 21.08 -68.73 -19.56
C MET A 748 20.31 -69.56 -20.61
N ALA A 749 20.02 -69.00 -21.78
CA ALA A 749 19.61 -69.79 -22.94
C ALA A 749 20.73 -69.76 -24.02
N PRO A 750 21.25 -70.92 -24.47
CA PRO A 750 22.39 -71.01 -25.38
C PRO A 750 22.12 -70.52 -26.80
#